data_AF-A0A413LIV8-F1
#
_entry.id   AF-A0A413LIV8-F1
#
_cell.length_a   1.000
_cell.length_b   1.000
_cell.length_c   1.000
_cell.angle_alpha   90.00
_cell.angle_beta   90.00
_cell.angle_gamma   90.00
#
_symmetry.space_group_name_H-M   'P 1'
#
loop_
_entity.id
_entity.type
_entity.pdbx_description
1 polymer ?
#
loop_
_entity_poly.entity_id
_entity_poly.type
_entity_poly.pdbx_seq_one_letter_code
_entity_poly.pdbx_strand_id
1 'polypeptide(L)'
;MGDARQNAADGGTVIIQGGIVNAVGKNGAAGIGGGYSKNSRGGGGGKITISGGTVNATAEEGGAAIGGGASGVSTSKQMYGGQVGIYRQTGGTVNVQSVDGAGIGAASYTKSSIDDDKTLEITGGRVTATVSGGGAGIGNGVGSSLSPDVYLSKRADMTLVTAEIVCNTNSGAGIGGGENASSPAVYINAKSVTATSKTGAGIGNGKGGEYNGEIYIYGGDIKAYSTDGQGIGKGLNSIGNIHNIVLGDTDLARGILQADIHSVNNYALSKFTCYSGTIKIKSDTKDPSVDPSYTTSSISGGSVYLPKPPATVNVDNVALNMYQVKVRASGLSNNKDYVCSYLIKKQNPNFRKKTFYARPINGYFYFWLEESSEACDITIDGKSVYLGEVKANNNNLAPTVVENVTGGGRLCYSSLKGALDASKEHDNLKMTYDYMLPASENAVSTKSVAFDMNGYTLSNGGDASVKINSGLFTLSNSKGYTTSTFHPLIEMQGGYLKKTETSGGGTLNLPDITLKEAGDASAIPVYWCNLNNGSFGTAAGFKQGDRDLVKDQRVFGDNYPYYFWLGKEKEAGVFSMNATPGGGTKKYYYADNLATPAHNLTLSLTSYKALIENTSTGNPGYYKNLADAFAQAVDGETVKLIDNYTASSEMIRLPEGSKNMTLDLQSYSLSGDKTLDAGNHWLTVAGSGKLQGNTTLAGLVYTELDAGIWKR
;
A
#
# COMPACT_ATOMS: atom_id res chain seq x y z
N MET A 1 -35.71 -17.14 -71.01
CA MET A 1 -35.78 -17.79 -69.68
C MET A 1 -34.43 -17.52 -69.02
N GLY A 2 -34.19 -16.47 -68.23
CA GLY A 2 -34.87 -16.07 -67.01
C GLY A 2 -34.13 -16.66 -65.80
N ASP A 3 -32.86 -16.26 -65.55
CA ASP A 3 -31.99 -16.78 -64.48
C ASP A 3 -32.57 -16.40 -63.10
N ALA A 4 -33.45 -17.25 -62.55
CA ALA A 4 -34.15 -17.04 -61.29
C ALA A 4 -33.25 -17.35 -60.08
N ARG A 5 -32.16 -16.61 -59.92
CA ARG A 5 -31.44 -16.56 -58.64
C ARG A 5 -32.24 -15.69 -57.67
N GLN A 6 -33.05 -16.31 -56.82
CA GLN A 6 -33.82 -15.60 -55.80
C GLN A 6 -32.91 -15.27 -54.61
N ASN A 7 -32.43 -14.02 -54.56
CA ASN A 7 -31.84 -13.45 -53.34
C ASN A 7 -32.83 -13.60 -52.19
N ALA A 8 -32.33 -13.84 -50.99
CA ALA A 8 -33.16 -13.77 -49.80
C ALA A 8 -33.58 -12.32 -49.52
N ALA A 9 -34.75 -12.17 -48.89
CA ALA A 9 -35.23 -10.86 -48.46
C ALA A 9 -34.34 -10.30 -47.35
N ASP A 10 -33.96 -9.02 -47.51
CA ASP A 10 -33.35 -8.24 -46.44
C ASP A 10 -34.37 -8.05 -45.30
N GLY A 11 -33.87 -7.93 -44.08
CA GLY A 11 -34.65 -7.58 -42.90
C GLY A 11 -35.31 -6.21 -43.04
N GLY A 12 -36.47 -6.06 -42.43
CA GLY A 12 -37.20 -4.79 -42.39
C GLY A 12 -36.69 -3.83 -41.30
N THR A 13 -37.52 -2.87 -40.92
CA THR A 13 -37.30 -2.08 -39.70
C THR A 13 -37.88 -2.81 -38.50
N VAL A 14 -37.03 -3.12 -37.52
CA VAL A 14 -37.41 -3.79 -36.27
C VAL A 14 -37.08 -2.86 -35.09
N ILE A 15 -38.08 -2.55 -34.26
CA ILE A 15 -37.93 -1.68 -33.09
C ILE A 15 -38.43 -2.44 -31.86
N ILE A 16 -37.55 -2.68 -30.89
CA ILE A 16 -37.85 -3.38 -29.64
C ILE A 16 -37.66 -2.40 -28.48
N GLN A 17 -38.76 -1.98 -27.88
CA GLN A 17 -38.76 -0.99 -26.78
C GLN A 17 -38.93 -1.63 -25.39
N GLY A 18 -39.38 -2.90 -25.33
CA GLY A 18 -39.70 -3.60 -24.09
C GLY A 18 -40.19 -5.03 -24.36
N GLY A 19 -40.55 -5.76 -23.28
CA GLY A 19 -41.06 -7.13 -23.35
C GLY A 19 -39.97 -8.20 -23.46
N ILE A 20 -40.37 -9.43 -23.78
CA ILE A 20 -39.47 -10.57 -24.02
C ILE A 20 -39.64 -11.00 -25.47
N VAL A 21 -38.56 -10.99 -26.25
CA VAL A 21 -38.51 -11.46 -27.63
C VAL A 21 -37.65 -12.71 -27.70
N ASN A 22 -38.22 -13.83 -28.13
CA ASN A 22 -37.49 -15.06 -28.42
C ASN A 22 -37.55 -15.32 -29.92
N ALA A 23 -36.41 -15.27 -30.60
CA ALA A 23 -36.33 -15.37 -32.05
C ALA A 23 -35.32 -16.44 -32.46
N VAL A 24 -35.73 -17.37 -33.33
CA VAL A 24 -34.89 -18.50 -33.77
C VAL A 24 -34.85 -18.55 -35.29
N GLY A 25 -33.66 -18.34 -35.83
CA GLY A 25 -33.35 -18.49 -37.25
C GLY A 25 -32.82 -19.89 -37.55
N LYS A 26 -33.51 -20.60 -38.46
CA LYS A 26 -33.14 -21.95 -38.90
C LYS A 26 -32.55 -21.93 -40.30
N ASN A 27 -31.84 -23.01 -40.67
CA ASN A 27 -31.25 -23.20 -42.00
C ASN A 27 -30.39 -22.00 -42.45
N GLY A 28 -29.68 -21.35 -41.52
CA GLY A 28 -28.85 -20.18 -41.81
C GLY A 28 -29.57 -18.84 -41.89
N ALA A 29 -30.88 -18.74 -41.62
CA ALA A 29 -31.54 -17.44 -41.47
C ALA A 29 -31.12 -16.75 -40.16
N ALA A 30 -31.21 -15.42 -40.11
CA ALA A 30 -31.02 -14.72 -38.85
C ALA A 30 -32.19 -14.96 -37.89
N GLY A 31 -31.93 -14.94 -36.58
CA GLY A 31 -32.99 -14.92 -35.58
C GLY A 31 -33.84 -13.65 -35.71
N ILE A 32 -33.17 -12.49 -35.80
CA ILE A 32 -33.78 -11.21 -36.12
C ILE A 32 -32.98 -10.56 -37.26
N GLY A 33 -33.59 -10.44 -38.43
CA GLY A 33 -32.99 -9.77 -39.58
C GLY A 33 -33.22 -10.50 -40.89
N GLY A 34 -32.14 -10.81 -41.60
CA GLY A 34 -32.16 -11.28 -42.97
C GLY A 34 -32.49 -12.77 -43.15
N GLY A 35 -33.14 -13.08 -44.29
CA GLY A 35 -33.49 -14.45 -44.66
C GLY A 35 -32.31 -15.26 -45.19
N TYR A 36 -32.45 -16.59 -45.17
CA TYR A 36 -31.54 -17.52 -45.82
C TYR A 36 -31.84 -17.64 -47.32
N SER A 37 -30.80 -17.74 -48.16
CA SER A 37 -30.93 -18.15 -49.56
C SER A 37 -30.13 -19.41 -49.84
N LYS A 38 -30.76 -20.44 -50.42
CA LYS A 38 -30.06 -21.67 -50.79
C LYS A 38 -29.11 -21.49 -51.98
N ASN A 39 -29.55 -20.72 -52.98
CA ASN A 39 -28.93 -20.67 -54.31
C ASN A 39 -28.41 -19.27 -54.68
N SER A 40 -28.46 -18.31 -53.76
CA SER A 40 -28.15 -16.91 -54.04
C SER A 40 -27.69 -16.15 -52.79
N ARG A 41 -27.70 -14.82 -52.81
CA ARG A 41 -27.27 -13.99 -51.69
C ARG A 41 -28.24 -14.09 -50.50
N GLY A 42 -27.69 -14.21 -49.29
CA GLY A 42 -28.42 -14.10 -48.03
C GLY A 42 -28.90 -12.66 -47.76
N GLY A 43 -30.03 -12.52 -47.07
CA GLY A 43 -30.63 -11.22 -46.79
C GLY A 43 -29.81 -10.43 -45.76
N GLY A 44 -29.67 -9.13 -45.94
CA GLY A 44 -29.10 -8.24 -44.94
C GLY A 44 -30.01 -8.09 -43.72
N GLY A 45 -29.49 -7.61 -42.58
CA GLY A 45 -30.24 -7.54 -41.33
C GLY A 45 -31.31 -6.46 -41.23
N GLY A 46 -31.34 -5.49 -42.14
CA GLY A 46 -32.30 -4.38 -42.09
C GLY A 46 -31.92 -3.30 -41.08
N LYS A 47 -32.92 -2.58 -40.54
CA LYS A 47 -32.72 -1.54 -39.51
C LYS A 47 -33.28 -2.03 -38.18
N ILE A 48 -32.41 -2.41 -37.27
CA ILE A 48 -32.76 -3.01 -35.98
C ILE A 48 -32.40 -2.02 -34.87
N THR A 49 -33.37 -1.70 -34.00
CA THR A 49 -33.17 -0.83 -32.84
C THR A 49 -33.72 -1.48 -31.58
N ILE A 50 -32.89 -1.61 -30.55
CA ILE A 50 -33.25 -2.16 -29.26
C ILE A 50 -33.00 -1.11 -28.17
N SER A 51 -34.06 -0.66 -27.52
CA SER A 51 -33.98 0.34 -26.44
C SER A 51 -34.41 -0.19 -25.07
N GLY A 52 -34.98 -1.39 -25.00
CA GLY A 52 -35.45 -1.99 -23.75
C GLY A 52 -35.92 -3.44 -23.90
N GLY A 53 -36.29 -4.07 -22.78
CA GLY A 53 -36.74 -5.47 -22.74
C GLY A 53 -35.60 -6.49 -22.73
N THR A 54 -35.96 -7.76 -22.93
CA THR A 54 -35.05 -8.90 -23.05
C THR A 54 -35.21 -9.54 -24.42
N VAL A 55 -34.12 -9.62 -25.19
CA VAL A 55 -34.10 -10.22 -26.52
C VAL A 55 -33.19 -11.44 -26.49
N ASN A 56 -33.76 -12.61 -26.79
CA ASN A 56 -33.02 -13.86 -26.95
C ASN A 56 -33.10 -14.25 -28.44
N ALA A 57 -31.98 -14.16 -29.15
CA ALA A 57 -31.91 -14.51 -30.56
C ALA A 57 -30.93 -15.66 -30.78
N THR A 58 -31.34 -16.64 -31.59
CA THR A 58 -30.52 -17.81 -31.93
C THR A 58 -30.48 -18.00 -33.44
N ALA A 59 -29.30 -18.30 -33.98
CA ALA A 59 -29.12 -18.80 -35.34
C ALA A 59 -28.39 -20.16 -35.32
N GLU A 60 -28.96 -21.18 -35.97
CA GLU A 60 -28.48 -22.56 -35.88
C GLU A 60 -27.29 -22.90 -36.82
N GLU A 61 -26.99 -22.05 -37.81
CA GLU A 61 -25.95 -22.31 -38.82
C GLU A 61 -25.10 -21.05 -39.12
N GLY A 62 -24.97 -20.66 -40.39
CA GLY A 62 -24.16 -19.52 -40.83
C GLY A 62 -24.81 -18.14 -40.68
N GLY A 63 -26.07 -18.07 -40.27
CA GLY A 63 -26.79 -16.80 -40.10
C GLY A 63 -26.32 -16.08 -38.84
N ALA A 64 -26.37 -14.75 -38.82
CA ALA A 64 -26.15 -14.02 -37.59
C ALA A 64 -27.37 -14.16 -36.66
N ALA A 65 -27.19 -14.23 -35.34
CA ALA A 65 -28.36 -14.31 -34.46
C ALA A 65 -29.23 -13.03 -34.58
N ILE A 66 -28.57 -11.87 -34.66
CA ILE A 66 -29.17 -10.60 -35.06
C ILE A 66 -28.33 -9.99 -36.18
N GLY A 67 -28.95 -9.79 -37.34
CA GLY A 67 -28.28 -9.23 -38.51
C GLY A 67 -28.53 -10.05 -39.78
N GLY A 68 -27.47 -10.36 -40.53
CA GLY A 68 -27.59 -10.98 -41.84
C GLY A 68 -27.95 -12.47 -41.82
N GLY A 69 -28.69 -12.92 -42.84
CA GLY A 69 -28.91 -14.34 -43.14
C GLY A 69 -27.83 -14.91 -44.05
N ALA A 70 -27.59 -16.21 -43.95
CA ALA A 70 -26.56 -16.93 -44.70
C ALA A 70 -27.00 -17.32 -46.12
N SER A 71 -26.04 -17.88 -46.85
CA SER A 71 -26.24 -18.48 -48.18
C SER A 71 -25.80 -19.94 -48.18
N GLY A 72 -26.57 -20.82 -48.84
CA GLY A 72 -26.23 -22.23 -49.07
C GLY A 72 -25.20 -22.47 -50.18
N VAL A 73 -24.89 -21.44 -50.97
CA VAL A 73 -23.83 -21.51 -51.99
C VAL A 73 -22.48 -21.51 -51.29
N SER A 74 -21.64 -22.53 -51.52
CA SER A 74 -20.34 -22.75 -50.84
C SER A 74 -19.10 -22.73 -51.75
N THR A 75 -19.18 -22.20 -52.98
CA THR A 75 -18.02 -22.13 -53.90
C THR A 75 -17.43 -20.72 -54.02
N SER A 76 -16.10 -20.64 -53.96
CA SER A 76 -15.29 -19.42 -53.79
C SER A 76 -15.53 -18.26 -54.77
N LYS A 77 -16.24 -18.48 -55.88
CA LYS A 77 -16.50 -17.46 -56.91
C LYS A 77 -17.86 -16.75 -56.80
N GLN A 78 -18.82 -17.19 -55.98
CA GLN A 78 -20.18 -16.58 -55.92
C GLN A 78 -20.90 -16.72 -54.54
N MET A 79 -20.29 -16.33 -53.42
CA MET A 79 -20.91 -16.45 -52.08
C MET A 79 -21.09 -15.09 -51.40
N TYR A 80 -22.33 -14.73 -51.10
CA TYR A 80 -22.67 -13.49 -50.40
C TYR A 80 -23.61 -13.79 -49.23
N GLY A 81 -23.05 -13.97 -48.04
CA GLY A 81 -23.80 -13.82 -46.80
C GLY A 81 -24.39 -12.41 -46.68
N GLY A 82 -25.45 -12.28 -45.90
CA GLY A 82 -26.07 -11.02 -45.55
C GLY A 82 -25.23 -10.20 -44.58
N GLN A 83 -25.22 -8.88 -44.76
CA GLN A 83 -24.59 -7.94 -43.83
C GLN A 83 -25.51 -7.61 -42.65
N VAL A 84 -24.98 -6.99 -41.61
CA VAL A 84 -25.74 -6.58 -40.41
C VAL A 84 -26.87 -5.58 -40.70
N GLY A 85 -26.71 -4.70 -41.70
CA GLY A 85 -27.59 -3.55 -41.91
C GLY A 85 -27.26 -2.42 -40.92
N ILE A 86 -28.27 -1.85 -40.27
CA ILE A 86 -28.12 -0.86 -39.19
C ILE A 86 -28.56 -1.52 -37.89
N TYR A 87 -27.64 -1.73 -36.96
CA TYR A 87 -27.95 -2.19 -35.62
C TYR A 87 -27.67 -1.08 -34.61
N ARG A 88 -28.68 -0.72 -33.80
CA ARG A 88 -28.56 0.23 -32.71
C ARG A 88 -29.11 -0.34 -31.41
N GLN A 89 -28.31 -0.28 -30.36
CA GLN A 89 -28.77 -0.63 -29.02
C GLN A 89 -28.46 0.49 -28.03
N THR A 90 -29.49 0.94 -27.31
CA THR A 90 -29.38 1.99 -26.28
C THR A 90 -29.78 1.50 -24.89
N GLY A 91 -30.32 0.29 -24.79
CA GLY A 91 -30.83 -0.29 -23.55
C GLY A 91 -31.24 -1.76 -23.72
N GLY A 92 -31.84 -2.33 -22.67
CA GLY A 92 -32.30 -3.73 -22.66
C GLY A 92 -31.19 -4.76 -22.44
N THR A 93 -31.59 -6.03 -22.36
CA THR A 93 -30.70 -7.19 -22.29
C THR A 93 -30.81 -7.99 -23.58
N VAL A 94 -29.70 -8.21 -24.27
CA VAL A 94 -29.65 -8.95 -25.53
C VAL A 94 -28.76 -10.16 -25.37
N ASN A 95 -29.33 -11.35 -25.50
CA ASN A 95 -28.61 -12.63 -25.47
C ASN A 95 -28.65 -13.24 -26.86
N VAL A 96 -27.48 -13.48 -27.45
CA VAL A 96 -27.36 -14.03 -28.80
C VAL A 96 -26.59 -15.35 -28.81
N GLN A 97 -27.07 -16.27 -29.63
CA GLN A 97 -26.42 -17.55 -29.89
C GLN A 97 -26.27 -17.77 -31.39
N SER A 98 -25.08 -18.14 -31.83
CA SER A 98 -24.80 -18.45 -33.24
C SER A 98 -23.77 -19.58 -33.35
N VAL A 99 -23.62 -20.13 -34.56
CA VAL A 99 -22.57 -21.10 -34.90
C VAL A 99 -21.50 -20.42 -35.75
N ASP A 100 -21.78 -20.16 -37.03
CA ASP A 100 -20.80 -19.64 -37.98
C ASP A 100 -21.08 -18.21 -38.46
N GLY A 101 -22.30 -17.70 -38.24
CA GLY A 101 -22.58 -16.26 -38.35
C GLY A 101 -22.18 -15.51 -37.08
N ALA A 102 -22.13 -14.19 -37.13
CA ALA A 102 -21.88 -13.41 -35.92
C ALA A 102 -23.02 -13.55 -34.90
N GLY A 103 -22.75 -13.37 -33.61
CA GLY A 103 -23.84 -13.21 -32.62
C GLY A 103 -24.70 -11.99 -32.98
N ILE A 104 -24.06 -10.83 -33.09
CA ILE A 104 -24.64 -9.62 -33.69
C ILE A 104 -23.72 -9.19 -34.83
N GLY A 105 -24.24 -9.15 -36.06
CA GLY A 105 -23.41 -8.75 -37.19
C GLY A 105 -23.73 -9.42 -38.52
N ALA A 106 -22.69 -9.68 -39.29
CA ALA A 106 -22.82 -10.30 -40.60
C ALA A 106 -22.92 -11.83 -40.52
N ALA A 107 -23.59 -12.43 -41.50
CA ALA A 107 -23.60 -13.88 -41.69
C ALA A 107 -22.23 -14.38 -42.16
N SER A 108 -22.05 -15.70 -42.18
CA SER A 108 -20.89 -16.32 -42.81
C SER A 108 -20.80 -16.01 -44.31
N TYR A 109 -19.56 -15.91 -44.79
CA TYR A 109 -19.17 -15.69 -46.18
C TYR A 109 -19.75 -14.40 -46.78
N THR A 110 -19.77 -13.34 -45.99
CA THR A 110 -20.20 -12.01 -46.44
C THR A 110 -19.09 -11.35 -47.26
N LYS A 111 -19.37 -11.06 -48.54
CA LYS A 111 -18.42 -10.44 -49.50
C LYS A 111 -18.98 -9.22 -50.25
N SER A 112 -20.18 -8.75 -49.92
CA SER A 112 -20.79 -7.56 -50.54
C SER A 112 -20.17 -6.28 -49.97
N SER A 113 -20.01 -5.23 -50.79
CA SER A 113 -19.58 -3.90 -50.34
C SER A 113 -20.46 -3.42 -49.18
N ILE A 114 -19.82 -2.96 -48.11
CA ILE A 114 -20.53 -2.26 -47.03
C ILE A 114 -20.90 -0.89 -47.58
N ASP A 115 -22.18 -0.55 -47.47
CA ASP A 115 -22.61 0.82 -47.70
C ASP A 115 -22.27 1.59 -46.41
N ASP A 116 -21.71 2.79 -46.50
CA ASP A 116 -21.23 3.59 -45.35
C ASP A 116 -22.30 3.86 -44.27
N ASP A 117 -23.57 3.63 -44.61
CA ASP A 117 -24.73 3.72 -43.73
C ASP A 117 -24.92 2.50 -42.82
N LYS A 118 -24.21 1.39 -43.05
CA LYS A 118 -24.33 0.16 -42.26
C LYS A 118 -23.43 0.22 -41.04
N THR A 119 -24.04 0.38 -39.87
CA THR A 119 -23.33 0.58 -38.60
C THR A 119 -23.82 -0.40 -37.55
N LEU A 120 -22.91 -0.93 -36.74
CA LEU A 120 -23.23 -1.63 -35.50
C LEU A 120 -22.84 -0.74 -34.32
N GLU A 121 -23.84 -0.17 -33.64
CA GLU A 121 -23.64 0.80 -32.56
C GLU A 121 -24.37 0.34 -31.28
N ILE A 122 -23.63 0.16 -30.19
CA ILE A 122 -24.14 -0.23 -28.88
C ILE A 122 -23.70 0.82 -27.86
N THR A 123 -24.66 1.61 -27.37
CA THR A 123 -24.45 2.73 -26.45
C THR A 123 -25.06 2.50 -25.06
N GLY A 124 -25.78 1.40 -24.87
CA GLY A 124 -26.38 1.08 -23.58
C GLY A 124 -27.00 -0.31 -23.54
N GLY A 125 -27.39 -0.72 -22.34
CA GLY A 125 -27.88 -2.06 -22.08
C GLY A 125 -26.76 -3.10 -21.99
N ARG A 126 -27.17 -4.37 -21.88
CA ARG A 126 -26.26 -5.50 -21.73
C ARG A 126 -26.35 -6.43 -22.95
N VAL A 127 -25.21 -6.88 -23.46
CA VAL A 127 -25.12 -7.90 -24.52
C VAL A 127 -24.35 -9.10 -24.01
N THR A 128 -24.92 -10.29 -24.18
CA THR A 128 -24.23 -11.57 -24.00
C THR A 128 -24.23 -12.31 -25.32
N ALA A 129 -23.07 -12.47 -25.96
CA ALA A 129 -22.92 -13.21 -27.21
C ALA A 129 -22.16 -14.52 -27.01
N THR A 130 -22.77 -15.63 -27.38
CA THR A 130 -22.15 -16.96 -27.34
C THR A 130 -22.13 -17.55 -28.73
N VAL A 131 -20.93 -17.81 -29.28
CA VAL A 131 -20.77 -18.36 -30.63
C VAL A 131 -19.95 -19.64 -30.58
N SER A 132 -20.56 -20.76 -30.95
CA SER A 132 -19.97 -22.10 -30.77
C SER A 132 -19.04 -22.53 -31.90
N GLY A 133 -19.25 -21.98 -33.11
CA GLY A 133 -18.45 -22.24 -34.30
C GLY A 133 -17.44 -21.13 -34.59
N GLY A 134 -17.35 -20.72 -35.86
CA GLY A 134 -16.35 -19.75 -36.31
C GLY A 134 -16.80 -18.30 -36.38
N GLY A 135 -18.06 -17.97 -36.07
CA GLY A 135 -18.51 -16.58 -36.07
C GLY A 135 -17.92 -15.75 -34.90
N ALA A 136 -17.85 -14.43 -35.08
CA ALA A 136 -17.52 -13.52 -33.99
C ALA A 136 -18.72 -13.28 -33.07
N GLY A 137 -18.48 -12.91 -31.80
CA GLY A 137 -19.57 -12.55 -30.89
C GLY A 137 -20.31 -11.31 -31.40
N ILE A 138 -19.54 -10.27 -31.72
CA ILE A 138 -20.00 -9.05 -32.38
C ILE A 138 -19.06 -8.76 -33.56
N GLY A 139 -19.60 -8.64 -34.78
CA GLY A 139 -18.82 -8.35 -35.99
C GLY A 139 -19.17 -9.28 -37.16
N ASN A 140 -18.27 -10.19 -37.53
CA ASN A 140 -18.42 -11.02 -38.74
C ASN A 140 -18.63 -12.50 -38.50
N GLY A 141 -19.36 -13.14 -39.42
CA GLY A 141 -19.35 -14.59 -39.60
C GLY A 141 -18.09 -15.10 -40.31
N VAL A 142 -17.92 -16.42 -40.31
CA VAL A 142 -16.82 -17.16 -40.94
C VAL A 142 -16.58 -16.74 -42.39
N GLY A 143 -15.32 -16.59 -42.82
CA GLY A 143 -14.96 -16.41 -44.23
C GLY A 143 -15.43 -15.09 -44.86
N SER A 144 -15.88 -14.14 -44.04
CA SER A 144 -16.35 -12.84 -44.50
C SER A 144 -15.17 -11.92 -44.80
N SER A 145 -15.15 -11.29 -45.98
CA SER A 145 -14.07 -10.37 -46.37
C SER A 145 -14.41 -8.90 -46.12
N LEU A 146 -15.61 -8.60 -45.64
CA LEU A 146 -16.09 -7.25 -45.38
C LEU A 146 -16.85 -7.21 -44.06
N SER A 147 -16.61 -6.15 -43.29
CA SER A 147 -16.89 -6.11 -41.86
C SER A 147 -17.59 -4.82 -41.43
N PRO A 148 -18.74 -4.86 -40.74
CA PRO A 148 -19.33 -3.62 -40.23
C PRO A 148 -18.44 -3.08 -39.11
N ASP A 149 -18.14 -1.79 -39.17
CA ASP A 149 -17.48 -1.12 -38.05
C ASP A 149 -18.31 -1.31 -36.77
N VAL A 150 -17.61 -1.64 -35.69
CA VAL A 150 -18.21 -1.92 -34.39
C VAL A 150 -17.97 -0.74 -33.46
N TYR A 151 -19.04 -0.03 -33.11
CA TYR A 151 -19.02 1.06 -32.16
C TYR A 151 -19.66 0.62 -30.84
N LEU A 152 -18.84 0.40 -29.82
CA LEU A 152 -19.25 0.27 -28.42
C LEU A 152 -19.06 1.61 -27.72
N SER A 153 -19.59 2.63 -28.38
CA SER A 153 -19.38 4.06 -28.18
C SER A 153 -20.39 4.78 -29.08
N LYS A 154 -20.52 6.10 -28.94
CA LYS A 154 -21.23 6.90 -29.94
C LYS A 154 -20.30 7.18 -31.12
N ARG A 155 -20.73 6.85 -32.34
CA ARG A 155 -19.94 7.09 -33.56
C ARG A 155 -19.53 8.57 -33.74
N ALA A 156 -20.34 9.52 -33.29
CA ALA A 156 -20.16 10.94 -33.56
C ALA A 156 -19.04 11.60 -32.73
N ASP A 157 -18.88 11.20 -31.46
CA ASP A 157 -18.01 11.89 -30.50
C ASP A 157 -17.20 10.95 -29.61
N MET A 158 -17.35 9.63 -29.79
CA MET A 158 -16.61 8.61 -29.07
C MET A 158 -16.72 8.74 -27.54
N THR A 159 -17.82 9.31 -27.04
CA THR A 159 -18.06 9.51 -25.61
C THR A 159 -18.27 8.19 -24.86
N LEU A 160 -18.01 8.20 -23.55
CA LEU A 160 -18.23 7.04 -22.68
C LEU A 160 -19.72 6.67 -22.66
N VAL A 161 -20.01 5.41 -22.94
CA VAL A 161 -21.37 4.86 -22.98
C VAL A 161 -21.62 3.86 -21.86
N THR A 162 -22.89 3.52 -21.61
CA THR A 162 -23.29 2.65 -20.50
C THR A 162 -23.36 1.16 -20.87
N ALA A 163 -22.92 0.81 -22.08
CA ALA A 163 -22.96 -0.55 -22.60
C ALA A 163 -22.11 -1.52 -21.76
N GLU A 164 -22.64 -2.72 -21.53
CA GLU A 164 -21.96 -3.84 -20.88
C GLU A 164 -21.94 -5.05 -21.82
N ILE A 165 -20.76 -5.48 -22.25
CA ILE A 165 -20.62 -6.49 -23.31
C ILE A 165 -19.90 -7.72 -22.76
N VAL A 166 -20.46 -8.90 -23.03
CA VAL A 166 -19.84 -10.20 -22.73
C VAL A 166 -19.89 -11.06 -23.99
N CYS A 167 -18.73 -11.45 -24.52
CA CYS A 167 -18.61 -12.32 -25.68
C CYS A 167 -17.81 -13.58 -25.33
N ASN A 168 -18.32 -14.74 -25.73
CA ASN A 168 -17.69 -16.04 -25.57
C ASN A 168 -17.72 -16.78 -26.90
N THR A 169 -16.56 -16.95 -27.54
CA THR A 169 -16.47 -17.52 -28.88
C THR A 169 -15.45 -18.65 -28.95
N ASN A 170 -15.54 -19.47 -30.01
CA ASN A 170 -14.62 -20.57 -30.24
C ASN A 170 -13.52 -20.22 -31.26
N SER A 171 -13.85 -20.09 -32.55
CA SER A 171 -12.86 -19.74 -33.59
C SER A 171 -12.90 -18.29 -34.07
N GLY A 172 -14.04 -17.62 -33.98
CA GLY A 172 -14.13 -16.19 -34.23
C GLY A 172 -13.59 -15.35 -33.06
N ALA A 173 -13.32 -14.08 -33.31
CA ALA A 173 -13.00 -13.15 -32.23
C ALA A 173 -14.20 -12.95 -31.30
N GLY A 174 -13.97 -12.63 -30.03
CA GLY A 174 -15.06 -12.16 -29.16
C GLY A 174 -15.75 -10.96 -29.80
N ILE A 175 -14.94 -9.97 -30.21
CA ILE A 175 -15.38 -8.79 -30.95
C ILE A 175 -14.46 -8.58 -32.15
N GLY A 176 -15.02 -8.62 -33.35
CA GLY A 176 -14.29 -8.38 -34.60
C GLY A 176 -14.57 -9.44 -35.68
N GLY A 177 -13.51 -10.05 -36.21
CA GLY A 177 -13.58 -10.99 -37.33
C GLY A 177 -13.95 -12.43 -36.93
N GLY A 178 -14.72 -13.12 -37.78
CA GLY A 178 -14.90 -14.57 -37.71
C GLY A 178 -13.65 -15.36 -38.17
N GLU A 179 -13.70 -16.69 -38.10
CA GLU A 179 -12.67 -17.59 -38.63
C GLU A 179 -12.51 -17.38 -40.15
N ASN A 180 -11.27 -17.27 -40.62
CA ASN A 180 -10.91 -16.96 -42.01
C ASN A 180 -11.56 -15.67 -42.56
N ALA A 181 -12.00 -14.77 -41.67
CA ALA A 181 -12.62 -13.50 -42.03
C ALA A 181 -11.66 -12.33 -41.79
N SER A 182 -11.95 -11.20 -42.43
CA SER A 182 -11.32 -9.92 -42.10
C SER A 182 -11.92 -9.31 -40.82
N SER A 183 -11.11 -8.59 -40.04
CA SER A 183 -11.60 -7.78 -38.91
C SER A 183 -12.27 -6.49 -39.37
N PRO A 184 -13.33 -6.03 -38.68
CA PRO A 184 -13.78 -4.64 -38.74
C PRO A 184 -12.86 -3.71 -37.95
N ALA A 185 -13.03 -2.40 -38.16
CA ALA A 185 -12.59 -1.45 -37.17
C ALA A 185 -13.47 -1.55 -35.91
N VAL A 186 -12.84 -1.47 -34.74
CA VAL A 186 -13.49 -1.63 -33.44
C VAL A 186 -13.19 -0.41 -32.57
N TYR A 187 -14.25 0.20 -32.06
CA TYR A 187 -14.23 1.48 -31.37
C TYR A 187 -14.93 1.34 -30.01
N ILE A 188 -14.16 1.32 -28.92
CA ILE A 188 -14.65 1.00 -27.58
C ILE A 188 -14.47 2.20 -26.65
N ASN A 189 -15.58 2.64 -26.08
CA ASN A 189 -15.61 3.52 -24.93
C ASN A 189 -16.86 3.20 -24.09
N ALA A 190 -16.90 1.97 -23.59
CA ALA A 190 -18.07 1.40 -22.92
C ALA A 190 -17.81 1.23 -21.42
N LYS A 191 -18.87 1.04 -20.63
CA LYS A 191 -18.75 0.77 -19.20
C LYS A 191 -17.90 -0.48 -18.94
N SER A 192 -18.21 -1.59 -19.61
CA SER A 192 -17.41 -2.80 -19.53
C SER A 192 -17.49 -3.67 -20.79
N VAL A 193 -16.39 -4.34 -21.11
CA VAL A 193 -16.29 -5.32 -22.19
C VAL A 193 -15.50 -6.53 -21.70
N THR A 194 -16.09 -7.71 -21.73
CA THR A 194 -15.41 -8.99 -21.55
C THR A 194 -15.51 -9.77 -22.85
N ALA A 195 -14.41 -9.88 -23.58
CA ALA A 195 -14.36 -10.57 -24.87
C ALA A 195 -13.39 -11.74 -24.78
N THR A 196 -13.93 -12.95 -24.93
CA THR A 196 -13.18 -14.20 -24.79
C THR A 196 -13.29 -15.05 -26.04
N SER A 197 -12.18 -15.67 -26.45
CA SER A 197 -12.15 -16.63 -27.56
C SER A 197 -11.22 -17.80 -27.27
N LYS A 198 -11.51 -18.98 -27.80
CA LYS A 198 -10.58 -20.12 -27.71
C LYS A 198 -9.42 -19.97 -28.68
N THR A 199 -9.69 -19.76 -29.97
CA THR A 199 -8.65 -19.70 -31.02
C THR A 199 -8.65 -18.40 -31.83
N GLY A 200 -9.72 -17.63 -31.80
CA GLY A 200 -9.71 -16.24 -32.24
C GLY A 200 -9.07 -15.32 -31.19
N ALA A 201 -9.01 -14.03 -31.49
CA ALA A 201 -8.63 -13.03 -30.50
C ALA A 201 -9.78 -12.75 -29.53
N GLY A 202 -9.50 -12.23 -28.33
CA GLY A 202 -10.55 -11.63 -27.50
C GLY A 202 -11.20 -10.47 -28.27
N ILE A 203 -10.39 -9.50 -28.69
CA ILE A 203 -10.79 -8.39 -29.56
C ILE A 203 -9.86 -8.34 -30.78
N GLY A 204 -10.40 -8.42 -31.98
CA GLY A 204 -9.64 -8.41 -33.23
C GLY A 204 -10.07 -9.50 -34.20
N ASN A 205 -9.17 -10.40 -34.58
CA ASN A 205 -9.42 -11.39 -35.64
C ASN A 205 -9.78 -12.79 -35.14
N GLY A 206 -10.59 -13.49 -35.92
CA GLY A 206 -10.77 -14.93 -35.77
C GLY A 206 -9.55 -15.72 -36.27
N LYS A 207 -9.53 -17.01 -35.97
CA LYS A 207 -8.51 -17.97 -36.41
C LYS A 207 -8.38 -17.95 -37.95
N GLY A 208 -7.16 -17.98 -38.47
CA GLY A 208 -6.86 -18.00 -39.91
C GLY A 208 -7.33 -16.75 -40.68
N GLY A 209 -7.83 -15.73 -39.98
CA GLY A 209 -8.31 -14.49 -40.60
C GLY A 209 -7.18 -13.62 -41.14
N GLU A 210 -7.56 -12.64 -41.94
CA GLU A 210 -6.65 -11.59 -42.42
C GLU A 210 -6.93 -10.29 -41.66
N TYR A 211 -5.92 -9.71 -41.01
CA TYR A 211 -6.14 -8.54 -40.17
C TYR A 211 -6.14 -7.26 -41.01
N ASN A 212 -7.28 -6.56 -41.07
CA ASN A 212 -7.47 -5.35 -41.87
C ASN A 212 -8.09 -4.17 -41.10
N GLY A 213 -8.61 -4.37 -39.88
CA GLY A 213 -9.27 -3.33 -39.08
C GLY A 213 -8.36 -2.60 -38.08
N GLU A 214 -8.80 -1.44 -37.60
CA GLU A 214 -8.15 -0.72 -36.49
C GLU A 214 -8.86 -0.99 -35.17
N ILE A 215 -8.15 -0.95 -34.04
CA ILE A 215 -8.77 -1.15 -32.72
C ILE A 215 -8.45 0.05 -31.83
N TYR A 216 -9.49 0.79 -31.45
CA TYR A 216 -9.39 1.92 -30.55
C TYR A 216 -10.17 1.63 -29.27
N ILE A 217 -9.49 1.69 -28.13
CA ILE A 217 -10.06 1.47 -26.82
C ILE A 217 -9.76 2.69 -25.96
N TYR A 218 -10.71 3.61 -25.88
CA TYR A 218 -10.53 4.90 -25.22
C TYR A 218 -10.74 4.81 -23.70
N GLY A 219 -11.64 3.93 -23.25
CA GLY A 219 -12.03 3.81 -21.85
C GLY A 219 -12.86 2.57 -21.55
N GLY A 220 -13.14 2.36 -20.26
CA GLY A 220 -13.94 1.24 -19.76
C GLY A 220 -13.15 0.21 -18.96
N ASP A 221 -13.87 -0.74 -18.35
CA ASP A 221 -13.31 -1.97 -17.78
C ASP A 221 -13.29 -3.08 -18.85
N ILE A 222 -12.10 -3.35 -19.40
CA ILE A 222 -11.88 -4.20 -20.56
C ILE A 222 -11.15 -5.47 -20.15
N LYS A 223 -11.73 -6.62 -20.49
CA LYS A 223 -11.12 -7.94 -20.34
C LYS A 223 -11.08 -8.58 -21.71
N ALA A 224 -9.88 -8.72 -22.26
CA ALA A 224 -9.68 -9.31 -23.57
C ALA A 224 -8.82 -10.57 -23.40
N TYR A 225 -9.47 -11.73 -23.51
CA TYR A 225 -8.87 -13.01 -23.18
C TYR A 225 -8.90 -13.96 -24.38
N SER A 226 -7.82 -14.73 -24.56
CA SER A 226 -7.81 -15.83 -25.50
C SER A 226 -6.99 -17.03 -25.03
N THR A 227 -7.39 -18.24 -25.42
CA THR A 227 -6.56 -19.43 -25.18
C THR A 227 -5.40 -19.52 -26.17
N ASP A 228 -5.67 -19.54 -27.48
CA ASP A 228 -4.67 -19.80 -28.54
C ASP A 228 -4.44 -18.62 -29.51
N GLY A 229 -5.39 -17.69 -29.58
CA GLY A 229 -5.19 -16.37 -30.19
C GLY A 229 -4.65 -15.35 -29.17
N GLN A 230 -4.52 -14.10 -29.60
CA GLN A 230 -4.11 -12.99 -28.74
C GLN A 230 -5.30 -12.45 -27.93
N GLY A 231 -5.04 -11.81 -26.80
CA GLY A 231 -6.08 -11.07 -26.07
C GLY A 231 -6.65 -9.96 -26.95
N ILE A 232 -5.79 -9.10 -27.49
CA ILE A 232 -6.15 -8.10 -28.51
C ILE A 232 -5.20 -8.20 -29.72
N GLY A 233 -5.77 -8.38 -30.92
CA GLY A 233 -5.05 -8.46 -32.19
C GLY A 233 -5.41 -9.69 -33.02
N LYS A 234 -4.46 -10.59 -33.24
CA LYS A 234 -4.58 -11.76 -34.12
C LYS A 234 -5.20 -12.98 -33.43
N GLY A 235 -6.06 -13.69 -34.16
CA GLY A 235 -6.39 -15.08 -33.87
C GLY A 235 -5.26 -16.02 -34.27
N LEU A 236 -5.33 -17.29 -33.83
CA LEU A 236 -4.40 -18.34 -34.20
C LEU A 236 -4.24 -18.43 -35.72
N ASN A 237 -3.00 -18.53 -36.22
CA ASN A 237 -2.66 -18.64 -37.65
C ASN A 237 -3.19 -17.49 -38.53
N SER A 238 -3.57 -16.35 -37.95
CA SER A 238 -4.00 -15.19 -38.76
C SER A 238 -2.82 -14.58 -39.52
N ILE A 239 -3.08 -14.17 -40.76
CA ILE A 239 -2.12 -13.52 -41.65
C ILE A 239 -2.42 -12.02 -41.78
N GLY A 240 -1.54 -11.27 -42.44
CA GLY A 240 -1.67 -9.82 -42.64
C GLY A 240 -0.91 -8.97 -41.62
N ASN A 241 -0.72 -7.69 -41.95
CA ASN A 241 -0.07 -6.72 -41.08
C ASN A 241 -1.09 -6.13 -40.11
N ILE A 242 -0.71 -6.00 -38.84
CA ILE A 242 -1.60 -5.44 -37.84
C ILE A 242 -1.48 -3.92 -37.86
N HIS A 243 -2.60 -3.28 -38.17
CA HIS A 243 -2.82 -1.84 -38.07
C HIS A 243 -3.20 -1.42 -36.63
N ASN A 244 -3.13 -0.12 -36.39
CA ASN A 244 -3.06 0.56 -35.09
C ASN A 244 -4.01 -0.02 -34.01
N ILE A 245 -3.44 -0.58 -32.94
CA ILE A 245 -4.14 -0.77 -31.67
C ILE A 245 -3.84 0.44 -30.79
N VAL A 246 -4.86 1.17 -30.38
CA VAL A 246 -4.74 2.34 -29.51
C VAL A 246 -5.43 2.07 -28.18
N LEU A 247 -4.69 2.28 -27.09
CA LEU A 247 -5.15 2.09 -25.72
C LEU A 247 -5.10 3.43 -24.98
N GLY A 248 -6.26 3.86 -24.48
CA GLY A 248 -6.46 5.14 -23.82
C GLY A 248 -6.51 6.31 -24.80
N ASP A 249 -6.72 7.50 -24.25
CA ASP A 249 -6.71 8.77 -24.98
C ASP A 249 -5.82 9.80 -24.27
N THR A 250 -5.43 10.83 -25.01
CA THR A 250 -4.76 12.02 -24.47
C THR A 250 -5.73 13.02 -23.83
N ASP A 251 -7.02 12.94 -24.16
CA ASP A 251 -8.10 13.72 -23.59
C ASP A 251 -8.69 13.01 -22.36
N LEU A 252 -8.46 13.59 -21.18
CA LEU A 252 -8.97 13.08 -19.90
C LEU A 252 -10.50 12.99 -19.85
N ALA A 253 -11.22 13.75 -20.69
CA ALA A 253 -12.67 13.73 -20.74
C ALA A 253 -13.23 12.52 -21.51
N ARG A 254 -12.41 11.86 -22.33
CA ARG A 254 -12.84 10.69 -23.13
C ARG A 254 -12.87 9.39 -22.34
N GLY A 255 -12.51 9.39 -21.06
CA GLY A 255 -12.79 8.26 -20.16
C GLY A 255 -11.54 7.64 -19.55
N ILE A 256 -11.78 6.66 -18.68
CA ILE A 256 -10.74 5.98 -17.89
C ILE A 256 -10.64 4.54 -18.38
N LEU A 257 -9.48 4.16 -18.93
CA LEU A 257 -9.21 2.79 -19.36
C LEU A 257 -8.65 1.94 -18.22
N GLN A 258 -9.30 0.82 -17.95
CA GLN A 258 -8.83 -0.27 -17.12
C GLN A 258 -8.86 -1.54 -17.98
N ALA A 259 -7.70 -2.09 -18.35
CA ALA A 259 -7.63 -3.21 -19.27
C ALA A 259 -6.84 -4.38 -18.69
N ASP A 260 -7.40 -5.59 -18.81
CA ASP A 260 -6.74 -6.86 -18.60
C ASP A 260 -6.71 -7.64 -19.92
N ILE A 261 -5.51 -7.73 -20.50
CA ILE A 261 -5.26 -8.32 -21.81
C ILE A 261 -4.43 -9.58 -21.59
N HIS A 262 -5.03 -10.74 -21.87
CA HIS A 262 -4.45 -12.03 -21.52
C HIS A 262 -4.54 -13.03 -22.68
N SER A 263 -3.44 -13.73 -22.95
CA SER A 263 -3.44 -14.95 -23.75
C SER A 263 -2.76 -16.10 -23.01
N VAL A 264 -3.25 -17.32 -23.16
CA VAL A 264 -2.61 -18.51 -22.57
C VAL A 264 -1.42 -18.95 -23.44
N ASN A 265 -1.69 -19.37 -24.67
CA ASN A 265 -0.75 -20.06 -25.56
C ASN A 265 -0.10 -19.15 -26.62
N ASN A 266 -0.43 -17.85 -26.62
CA ASN A 266 0.04 -16.90 -27.61
C ASN A 266 0.45 -15.56 -26.97
N TYR A 267 0.91 -14.61 -27.77
CA TYR A 267 1.13 -13.24 -27.30
C TYR A 267 -0.19 -12.65 -26.83
N ALA A 268 -0.17 -11.84 -25.79
CA ALA A 268 -1.37 -11.21 -25.26
C ALA A 268 -1.86 -10.07 -26.17
N LEU A 269 -0.91 -9.35 -26.76
CA LEU A 269 -1.16 -8.11 -27.48
C LEU A 269 -0.23 -8.00 -28.69
N SER A 270 -0.76 -7.46 -29.78
CA SER A 270 0.02 -7.07 -30.97
C SER A 270 0.62 -5.67 -30.88
N LYS A 271 1.17 -5.12 -31.98
CA LYS A 271 1.63 -3.73 -32.04
C LYS A 271 0.57 -2.78 -31.50
N PHE A 272 0.94 -1.94 -30.54
CA PHE A 272 0.03 -1.01 -29.89
C PHE A 272 0.66 0.36 -29.60
N THR A 273 -0.19 1.35 -29.42
CA THR A 273 0.13 2.66 -28.84
C THR A 273 -0.71 2.86 -27.59
N CYS A 274 -0.07 3.10 -26.46
CA CYS A 274 -0.75 3.41 -25.21
C CYS A 274 -0.57 4.89 -24.86
N TYR A 275 -1.68 5.61 -24.70
CA TYR A 275 -1.69 7.00 -24.27
C TYR A 275 -2.01 7.17 -22.78
N SER A 276 -2.85 6.31 -22.22
CA SER A 276 -3.31 6.45 -20.82
C SER A 276 -3.98 5.18 -20.31
N GLY A 277 -4.33 5.17 -19.01
CA GLY A 277 -5.08 4.10 -18.36
C GLY A 277 -4.23 3.16 -17.51
N THR A 278 -4.88 2.12 -17.01
CA THR A 278 -4.29 1.03 -16.22
C THR A 278 -4.41 -0.25 -17.02
N ILE A 279 -3.29 -0.82 -17.44
CA ILE A 279 -3.30 -1.89 -18.45
C ILE A 279 -2.42 -3.04 -17.96
N LYS A 280 -2.96 -4.25 -17.91
CA LYS A 280 -2.22 -5.48 -17.65
C LYS A 280 -2.13 -6.26 -18.95
N ILE A 281 -0.92 -6.66 -19.33
CA ILE A 281 -0.69 -7.41 -20.55
C ILE A 281 0.08 -8.67 -20.16
N LYS A 282 -0.55 -9.84 -20.30
CA LYS A 282 0.01 -11.11 -19.83
C LYS A 282 -0.13 -12.21 -20.87
N SER A 283 0.98 -12.87 -21.18
CA SER A 283 0.95 -14.21 -21.77
C SER A 283 1.41 -15.24 -20.75
N ASP A 284 0.77 -16.41 -20.71
CA ASP A 284 1.21 -17.51 -19.84
C ASP A 284 2.39 -18.27 -20.45
N THR A 285 2.48 -18.36 -21.77
CA THR A 285 3.52 -19.14 -22.47
C THR A 285 4.52 -18.31 -23.28
N LYS A 286 4.23 -17.03 -23.57
CA LYS A 286 5.12 -16.14 -24.35
C LYS A 286 5.85 -15.12 -23.51
N ASP A 287 7.10 -14.92 -23.87
CA ASP A 287 8.03 -13.96 -23.29
C ASP A 287 8.84 -13.32 -24.42
N PRO A 288 8.61 -12.03 -24.76
CA PRO A 288 7.70 -11.09 -24.10
C PRO A 288 6.21 -11.40 -24.31
N SER A 289 5.34 -10.81 -23.48
CA SER A 289 3.88 -10.97 -23.61
C SER A 289 3.28 -10.19 -24.80
N VAL A 290 4.04 -9.31 -25.42
CA VAL A 290 3.67 -8.57 -26.64
C VAL A 290 4.37 -9.21 -27.83
N ASP A 291 3.71 -9.31 -28.97
CA ASP A 291 4.28 -9.88 -30.18
C ASP A 291 5.52 -9.08 -30.66
N PRO A 292 6.74 -9.67 -30.64
CA PRO A 292 7.98 -8.97 -30.96
C PRO A 292 8.21 -8.81 -32.46
N SER A 293 7.36 -9.41 -33.32
CA SER A 293 7.46 -9.23 -34.78
C SER A 293 7.23 -7.77 -35.22
N TYR A 294 6.80 -6.91 -34.30
CA TYR A 294 6.61 -5.48 -34.53
C TYR A 294 7.58 -4.64 -33.70
N THR A 295 8.35 -3.80 -34.38
CA THR A 295 9.43 -2.99 -33.79
C THR A 295 8.97 -1.64 -33.22
N THR A 296 7.66 -1.34 -33.19
CA THR A 296 7.13 0.04 -33.01
C THR A 296 5.99 0.16 -32.00
N SER A 297 5.90 -0.71 -31.00
CA SER A 297 4.97 -0.49 -29.88
C SER A 297 5.39 0.74 -29.08
N SER A 298 4.41 1.57 -28.68
CA SER A 298 4.62 2.84 -28.01
C SER A 298 3.89 2.94 -26.68
N ILE A 299 4.57 3.43 -25.64
CA ILE A 299 3.94 3.77 -24.36
C ILE A 299 4.25 5.24 -24.05
N SER A 300 3.24 6.08 -24.22
CA SER A 300 3.32 7.54 -24.06
C SER A 300 2.58 8.03 -22.80
N GLY A 301 2.05 7.11 -22.00
CA GLY A 301 1.33 7.40 -20.76
C GLY A 301 0.69 6.15 -20.17
N GLY A 302 0.06 6.29 -19.00
CA GLY A 302 -0.59 5.17 -18.31
C GLY A 302 0.30 4.41 -17.32
N SER A 303 -0.34 3.52 -16.57
CA SER A 303 0.28 2.49 -15.73
C SER A 303 0.14 1.15 -16.43
N VAL A 304 1.19 0.73 -17.15
CA VAL A 304 1.17 -0.45 -18.01
C VAL A 304 2.05 -1.54 -17.40
N TYR A 305 1.43 -2.65 -17.01
CA TYR A 305 2.10 -3.79 -16.42
C TYR A 305 2.40 -4.87 -17.45
N LEU A 306 3.70 -5.13 -17.64
CA LEU A 306 4.21 -6.34 -18.28
C LEU A 306 4.91 -7.20 -17.21
N PRO A 307 4.58 -8.50 -17.08
CA PRO A 307 5.28 -9.39 -16.16
C PRO A 307 6.76 -9.55 -16.50
N LYS A 308 7.06 -9.53 -17.80
CA LYS A 308 8.39 -9.67 -18.37
C LYS A 308 8.57 -8.61 -19.45
N PRO A 309 8.90 -7.37 -19.02
CA PRO A 309 9.03 -6.26 -19.95
C PRO A 309 10.21 -6.48 -20.91
N PRO A 310 10.08 -6.10 -22.19
CA PRO A 310 11.19 -6.11 -23.12
C PRO A 310 12.30 -5.15 -22.65
N ALA A 311 13.52 -5.32 -23.17
CA ALA A 311 14.68 -4.50 -22.79
C ALA A 311 14.43 -3.00 -23.05
N THR A 312 13.76 -2.66 -24.14
CA THR A 312 13.39 -1.28 -24.50
C THR A 312 12.01 -1.26 -25.18
N VAL A 313 11.27 -0.17 -25.00
CA VAL A 313 10.02 0.12 -25.71
C VAL A 313 10.13 1.52 -26.31
N ASN A 314 9.69 1.69 -27.54
CA ASN A 314 9.74 2.99 -28.21
C ASN A 314 8.65 3.94 -27.67
N VAL A 315 8.77 5.24 -27.97
CA VAL A 315 7.71 6.22 -27.68
C VAL A 315 7.44 7.05 -28.91
N ASP A 316 6.20 7.10 -29.37
CA ASP A 316 5.72 7.87 -30.51
C ASP A 316 6.62 7.70 -31.77
N ASN A 317 7.05 6.45 -32.02
CA ASN A 317 8.01 6.06 -33.09
C ASN A 317 9.42 6.63 -32.97
N VAL A 318 9.80 7.18 -31.80
CA VAL A 318 11.16 7.55 -31.45
C VAL A 318 11.80 6.41 -30.65
N ALA A 319 13.03 6.03 -31.04
CA ALA A 319 13.81 5.01 -30.34
C ALA A 319 14.31 5.53 -28.99
N LEU A 320 13.58 5.22 -27.92
CA LEU A 320 13.94 5.55 -26.53
C LEU A 320 14.10 4.25 -25.73
N ASN A 321 15.05 4.22 -24.80
CA ASN A 321 15.18 3.13 -23.85
C ASN A 321 14.19 3.37 -22.70
N MET A 322 12.95 2.89 -22.87
CA MET A 322 11.93 2.97 -21.82
C MET A 322 11.99 1.77 -20.89
N TYR A 323 12.00 2.03 -19.59
CA TYR A 323 11.96 1.01 -18.55
C TYR A 323 10.68 1.09 -17.72
N GLN A 324 10.10 -0.07 -17.44
CA GLN A 324 8.98 -0.24 -16.52
C GLN A 324 9.44 0.01 -15.08
N VAL A 325 8.98 1.09 -14.49
CA VAL A 325 9.26 1.51 -13.12
C VAL A 325 8.10 1.13 -12.21
N LYS A 326 8.44 0.46 -11.11
CA LYS A 326 7.47 -0.07 -10.16
C LYS A 326 7.30 0.90 -8.99
N VAL A 327 6.17 1.61 -8.96
CA VAL A 327 5.87 2.62 -7.92
C VAL A 327 4.84 2.07 -6.95
N ARG A 328 5.18 1.87 -5.69
CA ARG A 328 4.27 1.45 -4.62
C ARG A 328 3.15 2.46 -4.45
N ALA A 329 1.93 1.96 -4.35
CA ALA A 329 0.75 2.71 -3.99
C ALA A 329 0.56 2.75 -2.46
N SER A 330 1.64 2.98 -1.70
CA SER A 330 1.60 2.99 -0.23
C SER A 330 0.59 4.01 0.28
N GLY A 331 -0.32 3.60 1.17
CA GLY A 331 -1.38 4.48 1.69
C GLY A 331 -2.46 4.88 0.66
N LEU A 332 -2.45 4.29 -0.53
CA LEU A 332 -3.44 4.51 -1.58
C LEU A 332 -4.33 3.26 -1.75
N SER A 333 -5.61 3.46 -2.00
CA SER A 333 -6.56 2.37 -2.32
C SER A 333 -6.33 1.82 -3.73
N ASN A 334 -6.35 0.49 -3.88
CA ASN A 334 -6.27 -0.19 -5.18
C ASN A 334 -7.54 -0.03 -6.04
N ASN A 335 -8.67 0.37 -5.44
CA ASN A 335 -9.98 0.45 -6.11
C ASN A 335 -10.36 1.89 -6.50
N LYS A 336 -9.39 2.81 -6.52
CA LYS A 336 -9.60 4.23 -6.82
C LYS A 336 -8.71 4.66 -7.98
N ASP A 337 -9.26 5.49 -8.87
CA ASP A 337 -8.50 6.21 -9.91
C ASP A 337 -7.76 7.40 -9.32
N TYR A 338 -6.49 7.52 -9.68
CA TYR A 338 -5.60 8.63 -9.31
C TYR A 338 -5.20 9.40 -10.55
N VAL A 339 -5.07 10.72 -10.41
CA VAL A 339 -4.52 11.58 -11.45
C VAL A 339 -3.00 11.45 -11.39
N CYS A 340 -2.45 10.72 -12.34
CA CYS A 340 -1.03 10.48 -12.46
C CYS A 340 -0.43 11.33 -13.57
N SER A 341 0.84 11.67 -13.45
CA SER A 341 1.58 12.21 -14.58
C SER A 341 3.06 11.91 -14.49
N TYR A 342 3.70 11.78 -15.65
CA TYR A 342 5.16 11.73 -15.71
C TYR A 342 5.69 12.36 -16.99
N LEU A 343 6.97 12.76 -16.95
CA LEU A 343 7.72 13.24 -18.11
C LEU A 343 8.38 12.05 -18.83
N ILE A 344 8.05 11.88 -20.11
CA ILE A 344 8.53 10.75 -20.91
C ILE A 344 10.02 10.90 -21.24
N LYS A 345 10.42 12.07 -21.74
CA LYS A 345 11.80 12.39 -22.14
C LYS A 345 12.18 13.79 -21.71
N LYS A 346 13.16 13.89 -20.80
CA LYS A 346 13.48 15.17 -20.12
C LYS A 346 14.12 16.21 -21.04
N GLN A 347 14.92 15.76 -22.01
CA GLN A 347 15.74 16.65 -22.84
C GLN A 347 15.06 17.14 -24.12
N ASN A 348 13.90 16.61 -24.50
CA ASN A 348 13.25 16.95 -25.77
C ASN A 348 11.91 17.66 -25.52
N PRO A 349 11.77 18.93 -25.95
CA PRO A 349 10.58 19.75 -25.69
C PRO A 349 9.29 19.24 -26.36
N ASN A 350 9.42 18.33 -27.35
CA ASN A 350 8.27 17.68 -27.98
C ASN A 350 7.61 16.66 -27.06
N PHE A 351 8.32 16.12 -26.07
CA PHE A 351 7.78 15.23 -25.06
C PHE A 351 7.43 16.03 -23.80
N ARG A 352 6.14 16.26 -23.60
CA ARG A 352 5.62 16.98 -22.43
C ARG A 352 5.15 16.00 -21.37
N LYS A 353 5.13 16.46 -20.12
CA LYS A 353 4.49 15.77 -19.00
C LYS A 353 3.06 15.39 -19.38
N LYS A 354 2.75 14.10 -19.34
CA LYS A 354 1.42 13.56 -19.70
C LYS A 354 0.62 13.29 -18.44
N THR A 355 -0.61 13.79 -18.40
CA THR A 355 -1.55 13.56 -17.29
C THR A 355 -2.58 12.52 -17.72
N PHE A 356 -2.85 11.54 -16.86
CA PHE A 356 -3.78 10.45 -17.12
C PHE A 356 -4.35 9.89 -15.81
N TYR A 357 -5.47 9.17 -15.90
CA TYR A 357 -5.98 8.38 -14.78
C TYR A 357 -5.36 6.99 -14.74
N ALA A 358 -4.98 6.54 -13.53
CA ALA A 358 -4.51 5.17 -13.30
C ALA A 358 -4.90 4.65 -11.92
N ARG A 359 -4.99 3.33 -11.77
CA ARG A 359 -5.19 2.61 -10.51
C ARG A 359 -3.97 1.74 -10.19
N PRO A 360 -3.71 1.46 -8.91
CA PRO A 360 -2.73 0.46 -8.53
C PRO A 360 -3.10 -0.94 -9.05
N ILE A 361 -2.14 -1.60 -9.69
CA ILE A 361 -2.16 -3.02 -10.03
C ILE A 361 -1.43 -3.77 -8.92
N ASN A 362 -2.19 -4.51 -8.10
CA ASN A 362 -1.66 -5.30 -6.98
C ASN A 362 -0.78 -4.46 -6.02
N GLY A 363 -1.20 -3.23 -5.71
CA GLY A 363 -0.48 -2.32 -4.82
C GLY A 363 0.63 -1.47 -5.49
N TYR A 364 0.72 -1.48 -6.82
CA TYR A 364 1.75 -0.74 -7.55
C TYR A 364 1.21 -0.06 -8.81
N PHE A 365 1.75 1.11 -9.14
CA PHE A 365 1.72 1.66 -10.50
C PHE A 365 2.95 1.19 -11.27
N TYR A 366 2.81 1.07 -12.59
CA TYR A 366 3.87 0.63 -13.50
C TYR A 366 4.06 1.68 -14.59
N PHE A 367 4.83 2.71 -14.28
CA PHE A 367 5.11 3.81 -15.22
C PHE A 367 6.28 3.45 -16.12
N TRP A 368 6.29 3.96 -17.35
CA TRP A 368 7.37 3.73 -18.30
C TRP A 368 8.16 5.01 -18.46
N LEU A 369 9.45 4.97 -18.12
CA LEU A 369 10.32 6.14 -18.09
C LEU A 369 11.59 5.90 -18.90
N GLU A 370 12.08 6.94 -19.58
CA GLU A 370 13.37 6.90 -20.27
C GLU A 370 14.51 6.65 -19.28
N GLU A 371 15.54 5.95 -19.74
CA GLU A 371 16.83 5.85 -19.07
C GLU A 371 17.33 7.24 -18.62
N SER A 372 17.63 7.41 -17.34
CA SER A 372 18.00 8.71 -16.76
C SER A 372 18.85 8.53 -15.51
N SER A 373 19.99 9.20 -15.42
CA SER A 373 20.78 9.32 -14.19
C SER A 373 20.27 10.39 -13.22
N GLU A 374 19.32 11.21 -13.67
CA GLU A 374 18.68 12.26 -12.88
C GLU A 374 17.33 11.81 -12.32
N ALA A 375 16.88 12.49 -11.26
CA ALA A 375 15.56 12.25 -10.69
C ALA A 375 14.45 12.52 -11.73
N CYS A 376 13.46 11.62 -11.75
CA CYS A 376 12.34 11.70 -12.68
C CYS A 376 11.15 12.48 -12.10
N ASP A 377 10.41 13.16 -12.97
CA ASP A 377 9.21 13.91 -12.60
C ASP A 377 7.98 13.00 -12.71
N ILE A 378 7.58 12.41 -11.58
CA ILE A 378 6.32 11.66 -11.45
C ILE A 378 5.45 12.35 -10.43
N THR A 379 4.14 12.47 -10.69
CA THR A 379 3.17 12.88 -9.68
C THR A 379 1.99 11.91 -9.60
N ILE A 380 1.50 11.67 -8.40
CA ILE A 380 0.26 10.93 -8.13
C ILE A 380 -0.63 11.82 -7.28
N ASP A 381 -1.85 12.12 -7.75
CA ASP A 381 -2.78 13.10 -7.15
C ASP A 381 -2.08 14.43 -6.79
N GLY A 382 -1.24 14.92 -7.71
CA GLY A 382 -0.49 16.17 -7.53
C GLY A 382 0.72 16.09 -6.59
N LYS A 383 0.94 14.98 -5.88
CA LYS A 383 2.11 14.78 -5.02
C LYS A 383 3.29 14.23 -5.84
N SER A 384 4.44 14.89 -5.74
CA SER A 384 5.67 14.41 -6.38
C SER A 384 6.16 13.11 -5.76
N VAL A 385 6.52 12.16 -6.62
CA VAL A 385 7.15 10.90 -6.23
C VAL A 385 8.62 10.99 -6.63
N TYR A 386 9.51 11.00 -5.65
CA TYR A 386 10.94 10.94 -5.94
C TYR A 386 11.29 9.55 -6.47
N LEU A 387 11.89 9.54 -7.66
CA LEU A 387 12.53 8.39 -8.25
C LEU A 387 13.97 8.77 -8.53
N GLY A 388 14.92 7.94 -8.10
CA GLY A 388 16.32 8.11 -8.46
C GLY A 388 16.58 7.74 -9.92
N GLU A 389 17.78 7.23 -10.17
CA GLU A 389 18.21 6.83 -11.51
C GLU A 389 17.38 5.66 -12.08
N VAL A 390 17.10 5.71 -13.37
CA VAL A 390 16.39 4.69 -14.15
C VAL A 390 17.36 3.99 -15.09
N LYS A 391 17.72 2.74 -14.79
CA LYS A 391 18.67 1.94 -15.61
C LYS A 391 18.11 0.61 -16.12
N ALA A 392 17.02 0.13 -15.53
CA ALA A 392 16.51 -1.21 -15.82
C ALA A 392 15.05 -1.37 -15.37
N ASN A 393 14.36 -2.30 -16.03
CA ASN A 393 12.99 -2.70 -15.70
C ASN A 393 12.89 -3.23 -14.27
N ASN A 394 11.86 -2.79 -13.54
CA ASN A 394 11.52 -3.20 -12.18
C ASN A 394 12.62 -2.99 -11.11
N ASN A 395 13.74 -2.35 -11.46
CA ASN A 395 14.83 -2.07 -10.52
C ASN A 395 14.58 -0.81 -9.67
N ASN A 396 13.66 0.06 -10.07
CA ASN A 396 13.39 1.31 -9.37
C ASN A 396 12.08 1.17 -8.59
N LEU A 397 12.20 1.10 -7.26
CA LEU A 397 11.07 1.07 -6.31
C LEU A 397 10.86 2.46 -5.73
N ALA A 398 9.71 3.06 -6.01
CA ALA A 398 9.25 4.31 -5.42
C ALA A 398 8.02 4.06 -4.50
N PRO A 399 7.63 4.99 -3.61
CA PRO A 399 8.35 6.21 -3.28
C PRO A 399 9.64 5.90 -2.52
N THR A 400 10.57 6.85 -2.53
CA THR A 400 11.57 6.94 -1.47
C THR A 400 10.87 6.98 -0.12
N VAL A 401 11.31 6.13 0.78
CA VAL A 401 10.78 6.00 2.13
C VAL A 401 11.65 6.80 3.10
N VAL A 402 12.96 6.69 2.94
CA VAL A 402 13.96 7.32 3.82
C VAL A 402 14.95 8.08 2.97
N GLU A 403 15.30 9.28 3.40
CA GLU A 403 16.39 10.08 2.86
C GLU A 403 17.50 10.20 3.89
N ASN A 404 18.76 10.04 3.48
CA ASN A 404 19.89 10.46 4.27
C ASN A 404 20.23 11.90 3.90
N VAL A 405 20.21 12.79 4.89
CA VAL A 405 20.38 14.24 4.74
C VAL A 405 21.77 14.73 5.18
N THR A 406 22.71 13.82 5.45
CA THR A 406 24.10 14.16 5.77
C THR A 406 24.91 14.56 4.52
N GLY A 407 25.61 15.69 4.54
CA GLY A 407 26.73 15.95 3.60
C GLY A 407 26.40 16.48 2.19
N GLY A 408 25.29 17.19 1.99
CA GLY A 408 25.00 17.96 0.76
C GLY A 408 24.48 17.14 -0.44
N GLY A 409 24.63 15.82 -0.43
CA GLY A 409 24.00 14.89 -1.40
C GLY A 409 22.73 14.26 -0.84
N ARG A 410 21.66 14.18 -1.64
CA ARG A 410 20.38 13.57 -1.25
C ARG A 410 20.39 12.07 -1.58
N LEU A 411 20.77 11.23 -0.61
CA LEU A 411 20.71 9.76 -0.77
C LEU A 411 19.32 9.27 -0.38
N CYS A 412 18.68 8.48 -1.25
CA CYS A 412 17.28 8.10 -1.12
C CYS A 412 17.13 6.58 -1.13
N TYR A 413 16.37 6.04 -0.18
CA TYR A 413 16.18 4.61 0.02
C TYR A 413 14.71 4.21 -0.05
N SER A 414 14.42 3.06 -0.63
CA SER A 414 13.06 2.52 -0.80
C SER A 414 12.57 1.68 0.40
N SER A 415 13.40 1.50 1.44
CA SER A 415 13.03 0.88 2.71
C SER A 415 13.90 1.39 3.86
N LEU A 416 13.42 1.22 5.09
CA LEU A 416 14.20 1.52 6.29
C LEU A 416 15.43 0.63 6.40
N LYS A 417 15.30 -0.68 6.11
CA LYS A 417 16.44 -1.59 6.16
C LYS A 417 17.55 -1.16 5.20
N GLY A 418 17.20 -0.84 3.95
CA GLY A 418 18.19 -0.39 2.96
C GLY A 418 18.89 0.90 3.39
N ALA A 419 18.18 1.80 4.06
CA ALA A 419 18.79 3.00 4.64
C ALA A 419 19.77 2.66 5.77
N LEU A 420 19.38 1.79 6.71
CA LEU A 420 20.24 1.41 7.84
C LEU A 420 21.46 0.58 7.40
N ASP A 421 21.29 -0.36 6.47
CA ASP A 421 22.39 -1.17 5.93
C ASP A 421 23.47 -0.31 5.27
N ALA A 422 23.06 0.78 4.61
CA ALA A 422 23.95 1.70 3.91
C ALA A 422 24.44 2.87 4.78
N SER A 423 23.93 3.00 6.02
CA SER A 423 24.26 4.12 6.91
C SER A 423 25.69 4.03 7.42
N LYS A 424 26.31 5.20 7.56
CA LYS A 424 27.60 5.43 8.22
C LYS A 424 27.39 5.93 9.65
N GLU A 425 28.47 5.99 10.40
CA GLU A 425 28.44 6.56 11.75
C GLU A 425 27.96 8.02 11.70
N HIS A 426 27.00 8.35 12.55
CA HIS A 426 26.37 9.67 12.69
C HIS A 426 25.53 10.15 11.50
N ASP A 427 25.01 9.22 10.68
CA ASP A 427 24.09 9.60 9.61
C ASP A 427 22.74 10.11 10.14
N ASN A 428 22.15 11.05 9.39
CA ASN A 428 20.84 11.61 9.66
C ASN A 428 19.85 11.14 8.60
N LEU A 429 18.96 10.26 9.00
CA LEU A 429 17.91 9.68 8.20
C LEU A 429 16.57 10.38 8.46
N LYS A 430 15.79 10.58 7.41
CA LYS A 430 14.52 11.30 7.47
C LYS A 430 13.45 10.57 6.65
N MET A 431 12.29 10.31 7.25
CA MET A 431 11.15 9.76 6.54
C MET A 431 10.54 10.80 5.59
N THR A 432 10.09 10.31 4.44
CA THR A 432 9.45 11.13 3.41
C THR A 432 8.03 10.71 3.08
N TYR A 433 7.58 9.56 3.60
CA TYR A 433 6.28 9.00 3.32
C TYR A 433 5.85 7.98 4.39
N ASP A 434 4.55 7.77 4.58
CA ASP A 434 4.02 6.70 5.45
C ASP A 434 4.41 5.33 4.89
N TYR A 435 5.06 4.51 5.71
CA TYR A 435 5.64 3.25 5.25
C TYR A 435 5.22 2.08 6.13
N MET A 436 4.93 0.94 5.52
CA MET A 436 4.71 -0.31 6.23
C MET A 436 5.97 -1.16 6.08
N LEU A 437 6.63 -1.45 7.21
CA LEU A 437 7.77 -2.38 7.23
C LEU A 437 7.24 -3.80 6.94
N PRO A 438 7.67 -4.45 5.84
CA PRO A 438 7.17 -5.77 5.46
C PRO A 438 7.37 -6.84 6.55
N ALA A 439 6.42 -7.78 6.66
CA ALA A 439 6.60 -8.99 7.48
C ALA A 439 7.92 -9.68 7.12
N SER A 440 8.63 -10.23 8.11
CA SER A 440 9.98 -10.83 8.02
C SER A 440 11.16 -9.89 7.72
N GLU A 441 10.95 -8.58 7.51
CA GLU A 441 12.05 -7.62 7.33
C GLU A 441 12.53 -7.10 8.70
N ASN A 442 13.73 -7.52 9.12
CA ASN A 442 14.41 -6.97 10.29
C ASN A 442 15.35 -5.85 9.86
N ALA A 443 15.02 -4.61 10.23
CA ALA A 443 15.87 -3.46 9.98
C ALA A 443 16.92 -3.37 11.11
N VAL A 444 18.20 -3.57 10.79
CA VAL A 444 19.26 -3.68 11.80
C VAL A 444 20.14 -2.43 11.76
N SER A 445 20.16 -1.67 12.85
CA SER A 445 21.13 -0.59 13.05
C SER A 445 22.38 -1.16 13.71
N THR A 446 23.55 -0.89 13.12
CA THR A 446 24.87 -1.25 13.66
C THR A 446 25.77 -0.03 13.91
N LYS A 447 25.20 1.17 13.76
CA LYS A 447 25.89 2.46 13.82
C LYS A 447 25.07 3.43 14.67
N SER A 448 25.71 4.48 15.16
CA SER A 448 24.96 5.60 15.73
C SER A 448 24.31 6.39 14.61
N VAL A 449 22.99 6.46 14.59
CA VAL A 449 22.19 7.05 13.51
C VAL A 449 21.05 7.84 14.12
N ALA A 450 20.74 9.02 13.57
CA ALA A 450 19.52 9.75 13.89
C ALA A 450 18.45 9.44 12.83
N PHE A 451 17.26 9.04 13.26
CA PHE A 451 16.11 8.77 12.42
C PHE A 451 14.95 9.70 12.79
N ASP A 452 14.59 10.59 11.87
CA ASP A 452 13.48 11.53 12.01
C ASP A 452 12.25 11.02 11.26
N MET A 453 11.16 10.80 12.00
CA MET A 453 9.86 10.40 11.47
C MET A 453 9.21 11.50 10.62
N ASN A 454 9.59 12.77 10.81
CA ASN A 454 9.16 13.90 9.99
C ASN A 454 7.63 13.98 9.79
N GLY A 455 6.87 13.63 10.82
CA GLY A 455 5.40 13.60 10.82
C GLY A 455 4.75 12.47 10.03
N TYR A 456 5.50 11.44 9.64
CA TYR A 456 4.98 10.23 9.00
C TYR A 456 4.85 9.08 9.99
N THR A 457 4.16 8.02 9.58
CA THR A 457 3.94 6.79 10.33
C THR A 457 4.74 5.64 9.72
N LEU A 458 5.44 4.90 10.58
CA LEU A 458 6.03 3.61 10.25
C LEU A 458 5.14 2.50 10.83
N SER A 459 4.41 1.80 9.97
CA SER A 459 3.51 0.71 10.33
C SER A 459 4.23 -0.64 10.35
N ASN A 460 3.69 -1.61 11.10
CA ASN A 460 4.21 -2.97 11.19
C ASN A 460 3.42 -3.90 10.27
N GLY A 461 4.10 -4.57 9.33
CA GLY A 461 3.51 -5.55 8.41
C GLY A 461 3.32 -6.95 9.01
N GLY A 462 3.63 -7.17 10.29
CA GLY A 462 3.47 -8.45 10.97
C GLY A 462 4.46 -8.61 12.13
N ASP A 463 5.43 -9.51 11.97
CA ASP A 463 6.53 -9.81 12.89
C ASP A 463 7.78 -8.91 12.66
N ALA A 464 7.62 -7.79 11.95
CA ALA A 464 8.73 -6.94 11.58
C ALA A 464 9.31 -6.20 12.80
N SER A 465 10.63 -6.11 12.88
CA SER A 465 11.33 -5.47 13.99
C SER A 465 12.44 -4.53 13.52
N VAL A 466 12.75 -3.56 14.38
CA VAL A 466 13.96 -2.74 14.28
C VAL A 466 14.91 -3.12 15.41
N LYS A 467 16.06 -3.66 15.02
CA LYS A 467 17.09 -4.16 15.94
C LYS A 467 18.23 -3.17 16.03
N ILE A 468 18.61 -2.80 17.24
CA ILE A 468 19.72 -1.88 17.48
C ILE A 468 20.86 -2.71 18.07
N ASN A 469 21.76 -3.17 17.20
CA ASN A 469 22.81 -4.10 17.59
C ASN A 469 24.05 -3.39 18.17
N SER A 470 24.26 -2.12 17.79
CA SER A 470 25.35 -1.28 18.31
C SER A 470 25.08 0.20 18.04
N GLY A 471 25.78 1.06 18.77
CA GLY A 471 25.67 2.51 18.64
C GLY A 471 24.38 3.07 19.23
N LEU A 472 24.21 4.38 19.05
CA LEU A 472 23.04 5.12 19.52
C LEU A 472 22.06 5.38 18.38
N PHE A 473 20.86 4.81 18.46
CA PHE A 473 19.77 5.09 17.52
C PHE A 473 18.89 6.20 18.08
N THR A 474 18.99 7.41 17.53
CA THR A 474 18.18 8.55 17.97
C THR A 474 16.90 8.62 17.16
N LEU A 475 15.76 8.36 17.76
CA LEU A 475 14.46 8.41 17.11
C LEU A 475 13.73 9.71 17.48
N SER A 476 13.21 10.42 16.47
CA SER A 476 12.61 11.73 16.66
C SER A 476 11.38 11.96 15.78
N ASN A 477 10.57 12.96 16.15
CA ASN A 477 9.63 13.59 15.22
C ASN A 477 9.89 15.11 15.22
N SER A 478 10.55 15.61 14.18
CA SER A 478 10.89 17.03 14.07
C SER A 478 9.73 17.90 13.55
N LYS A 479 8.67 17.30 13.00
CA LYS A 479 7.57 18.05 12.38
C LYS A 479 6.60 18.55 13.45
N GLY A 480 6.63 19.85 13.69
CA GLY A 480 5.80 20.51 14.70
C GLY A 480 4.30 20.26 14.53
N TYR A 481 3.61 20.11 15.65
CA TYR A 481 2.17 19.87 15.77
C TYR A 481 1.63 18.63 15.03
N THR A 482 2.48 17.61 14.83
CA THR A 482 2.06 16.33 14.23
C THR A 482 2.30 15.17 15.17
N THR A 483 1.45 14.16 15.10
CA THR A 483 1.68 12.88 15.78
C THR A 483 2.22 11.88 14.78
N SER A 484 3.41 11.35 15.07
CA SER A 484 3.99 10.21 14.36
C SER A 484 3.89 8.97 15.22
N THR A 485 3.70 7.82 14.58
CA THR A 485 3.68 6.53 15.26
C THR A 485 4.70 5.59 14.64
N PHE A 486 5.48 4.93 15.51
CA PHE A 486 6.40 3.87 15.16
C PHE A 486 5.83 2.55 15.68
N HIS A 487 5.29 1.71 14.81
CA HIS A 487 4.66 0.43 15.19
C HIS A 487 5.58 -0.80 15.21
N PRO A 488 6.67 -0.91 14.42
CA PRO A 488 7.51 -2.10 14.45
C PRO A 488 8.10 -2.36 15.84
N LEU A 489 8.21 -3.62 16.25
CA LEU A 489 8.85 -3.99 17.52
C LEU A 489 10.28 -3.42 17.56
N ILE A 490 10.69 -2.85 18.69
CA ILE A 490 12.07 -2.38 18.87
C ILE A 490 12.81 -3.33 19.81
N GLU A 491 13.94 -3.84 19.34
CA GLU A 491 14.83 -4.73 20.09
C GLU A 491 16.21 -4.08 20.23
N MET A 492 16.55 -3.63 21.44
CA MET A 492 17.90 -3.15 21.75
C MET A 492 18.80 -4.36 22.07
N GLN A 493 19.74 -4.68 21.17
CA GLN A 493 20.61 -5.87 21.23
C GLN A 493 22.10 -5.48 21.20
N GLY A 494 22.55 -4.69 22.17
CA GLY A 494 23.93 -4.19 22.24
C GLY A 494 24.12 -2.73 21.79
N GLY A 495 23.10 -2.14 21.14
CA GLY A 495 22.96 -0.70 20.99
C GLY A 495 21.70 -0.18 21.66
N TYR A 496 21.51 1.14 21.65
CA TYR A 496 20.52 1.79 22.52
C TYR A 496 19.68 2.82 21.77
N LEU A 497 18.41 2.92 22.17
CA LEU A 497 17.45 3.87 21.60
C LEU A 497 17.47 5.17 22.41
N LYS A 498 17.58 6.32 21.76
CA LYS A 498 17.27 7.62 22.37
C LYS A 498 16.03 8.19 21.71
N LYS A 499 14.92 8.31 22.44
CA LYS A 499 13.76 9.07 21.97
C LYS A 499 14.04 10.56 22.17
N THR A 500 13.74 11.38 21.18
CA THR A 500 13.81 12.83 21.30
C THR A 500 12.49 13.45 20.85
N GLU A 501 11.97 14.35 21.67
CA GLU A 501 10.82 15.20 21.35
C GLU A 501 11.31 16.64 21.33
N THR A 502 11.03 17.36 20.26
CA THR A 502 11.45 18.76 20.13
C THR A 502 10.42 19.67 20.79
N SER A 503 10.88 20.80 21.31
CA SER A 503 10.03 21.83 21.95
C SER A 503 8.96 22.45 21.03
N GLY A 504 9.01 22.16 19.71
CA GLY A 504 8.06 22.63 18.69
C GLY A 504 6.84 21.73 18.44
N GLY A 505 6.63 20.65 19.21
CA GLY A 505 5.31 20.00 19.33
C GLY A 505 5.02 18.80 18.42
N GLY A 506 6.02 18.03 18.00
CA GLY A 506 5.79 16.72 17.37
C GLY A 506 5.72 15.59 18.41
N THR A 507 4.59 14.90 18.52
CA THR A 507 4.45 13.72 19.41
C THR A 507 4.97 12.48 18.69
N LEU A 508 5.71 11.62 19.40
CA LEU A 508 6.14 10.32 18.88
C LEU A 508 5.64 9.18 19.78
N ASN A 509 4.74 8.37 19.22
CA ASN A 509 4.24 7.15 19.84
C ASN A 509 5.17 5.98 19.53
N LEU A 510 5.55 5.25 20.57
CA LEU A 510 6.40 4.06 20.48
C LEU A 510 5.59 2.79 20.74
N PRO A 511 6.02 1.64 20.18
CA PRO A 511 5.42 0.34 20.48
C PRO A 511 6.00 -0.21 21.78
N ASP A 512 5.70 -1.46 22.12
CA ASP A 512 6.49 -2.16 23.14
C ASP A 512 7.95 -2.31 22.71
N ILE A 513 8.85 -2.20 23.68
CA ILE A 513 10.30 -2.17 23.46
C ILE A 513 10.95 -3.18 24.39
N THR A 514 11.91 -3.92 23.86
CA THR A 514 12.72 -4.87 24.64
C THR A 514 14.19 -4.47 24.63
N LEU A 515 14.88 -4.78 25.72
CA LEU A 515 16.30 -4.53 25.91
C LEU A 515 16.99 -5.82 26.33
N LYS A 516 18.06 -6.19 25.61
CA LYS A 516 18.99 -7.25 25.97
C LYS A 516 20.35 -6.62 26.26
N GLU A 517 20.75 -6.67 27.52
CA GLU A 517 22.06 -6.17 27.94
C GLU A 517 23.19 -7.14 27.55
N ALA A 518 24.40 -6.60 27.43
CA ALA A 518 25.57 -7.41 27.12
C ALA A 518 25.86 -8.39 28.27
N GLY A 519 25.87 -9.69 27.97
CA GLY A 519 26.07 -10.76 28.97
C GLY A 519 24.78 -11.38 29.50
N ASP A 520 23.62 -10.76 29.27
CA ASP A 520 22.33 -11.29 29.69
C ASP A 520 21.76 -12.29 28.68
N ALA A 521 21.14 -13.36 29.19
CA ALA A 521 20.57 -14.42 28.35
C ALA A 521 19.25 -14.01 27.68
N SER A 522 18.44 -13.18 28.34
CA SER A 522 17.07 -12.85 27.92
C SER A 522 16.85 -11.34 27.75
N ALA A 523 16.03 -10.96 26.78
CA ALA A 523 15.58 -9.58 26.63
C ALA A 523 14.44 -9.29 27.61
N ILE A 524 14.42 -8.08 28.17
CA ILE A 524 13.40 -7.62 29.11
C ILE A 524 12.56 -6.48 28.51
N PRO A 525 11.24 -6.41 28.76
CA PRO A 525 10.43 -5.27 28.34
C PRO A 525 10.81 -4.00 29.12
N VAL A 526 10.91 -2.87 28.42
CA VAL A 526 11.25 -1.57 29.02
C VAL A 526 10.23 -0.49 28.67
N TYR A 527 10.20 0.60 29.44
CA TYR A 527 9.37 1.78 29.17
C TYR A 527 10.18 3.08 29.26
N TRP A 528 9.71 4.10 28.53
CA TRP A 528 10.33 5.43 28.48
C TRP A 528 9.70 6.34 29.51
N CYS A 529 10.52 6.93 30.37
CA CYS A 529 10.10 8.00 31.26
C CYS A 529 11.08 9.17 31.22
N ASN A 530 10.65 10.29 31.78
CA ASN A 530 11.47 11.49 31.90
C ASN A 530 11.41 12.05 33.32
N LEU A 531 12.41 12.86 33.64
CA LEU A 531 12.44 13.71 34.81
C LEU A 531 12.37 15.16 34.35
N ASN A 532 11.22 15.79 34.58
CA ASN A 532 10.92 17.17 34.20
C ASN A 532 10.68 18.06 35.45
N ASN A 533 11.64 18.11 36.38
CA ASN A 533 11.82 19.23 37.31
C ASN A 533 13.26 19.81 37.36
N GLY A 534 13.44 21.05 36.91
CA GLY A 534 14.73 21.76 36.86
C GLY A 534 15.29 22.18 38.22
N SER A 535 14.49 22.06 39.30
CA SER A 535 14.90 22.43 40.66
C SER A 535 15.92 21.47 41.26
N PHE A 536 16.15 20.30 40.66
CA PHE A 536 17.06 19.29 41.19
C PHE A 536 18.54 19.61 41.01
N GLY A 537 18.89 20.60 40.17
CA GLY A 537 20.30 20.93 39.89
C GLY A 537 21.05 19.73 39.29
N THR A 538 22.24 19.42 39.82
CA THR A 538 23.04 18.28 39.38
C THR A 538 22.47 16.97 39.94
N ALA A 539 21.97 16.08 39.07
CA ALA A 539 21.51 14.74 39.44
C ALA A 539 22.48 13.65 38.93
N ALA A 540 22.65 12.59 39.73
CA ALA A 540 23.52 11.45 39.42
C ALA A 540 23.08 10.20 40.22
N GLY A 541 23.82 9.10 40.06
CA GLY A 541 23.56 7.86 40.80
C GLY A 541 22.20 7.26 40.50
N PHE A 542 21.78 7.33 39.23
CA PHE A 542 20.49 6.82 38.77
C PHE A 542 20.47 5.29 38.85
N LYS A 543 19.47 4.74 39.55
CA LYS A 543 19.29 3.29 39.72
C LYS A 543 17.83 2.88 39.55
N GLN A 544 17.60 1.61 39.24
CA GLN A 544 16.31 0.94 39.36
C GLN A 544 16.52 -0.34 40.18
N GLY A 545 16.01 -0.37 41.42
CA GLY A 545 16.45 -1.35 42.40
C GLY A 545 17.97 -1.26 42.61
N ASP A 546 18.67 -2.39 42.51
CA ASP A 546 20.13 -2.45 42.62
C ASP A 546 20.85 -2.16 41.29
N ARG A 547 20.11 -2.01 40.18
CA ARG A 547 20.69 -1.82 38.84
C ARG A 547 21.09 -0.37 38.62
N ASP A 548 22.35 -0.13 38.29
CA ASP A 548 22.83 1.18 37.83
C ASP A 548 22.34 1.51 36.42
N LEU A 549 21.83 2.71 36.22
CA LEU A 549 21.38 3.21 34.92
C LEU A 549 22.53 3.94 34.23
N VAL A 550 23.09 3.31 33.20
CA VAL A 550 24.27 3.82 32.48
C VAL A 550 23.87 4.86 31.43
N LYS A 551 24.67 5.93 31.33
CA LYS A 551 24.51 7.00 30.33
C LYS A 551 24.62 6.46 28.91
N ASP A 552 23.79 6.99 28.01
CA ASP A 552 23.63 6.60 26.61
C ASP A 552 23.19 5.15 26.40
N GLN A 553 22.83 4.46 27.48
CA GLN A 553 22.26 3.12 27.47
C GLN A 553 20.82 3.12 27.99
N ARG A 554 20.68 3.61 29.23
CA ARG A 554 19.40 3.74 29.94
C ARG A 554 19.13 5.16 30.39
N VAL A 555 20.12 6.05 30.38
CA VAL A 555 19.97 7.48 30.74
C VAL A 555 20.38 8.35 29.56
N PHE A 556 19.54 9.32 29.18
CA PHE A 556 19.85 10.28 28.11
C PHE A 556 19.62 11.71 28.59
N GLY A 557 20.44 12.62 28.07
CA GLY A 557 20.50 14.02 28.50
C GLY A 557 21.70 14.25 29.42
N ASP A 558 22.54 15.23 29.07
CA ASP A 558 23.68 15.63 29.90
C ASP A 558 23.23 16.42 31.13
N ASN A 559 22.13 17.16 30.95
CA ASN A 559 21.48 17.98 31.95
C ASN A 559 19.97 17.80 31.83
N TYR A 560 19.28 18.33 32.81
CA TYR A 560 17.83 18.45 32.85
C TYR A 560 17.21 18.92 31.50
N PRO A 561 16.11 18.28 31.02
CA PRO A 561 15.47 17.08 31.54
C PRO A 561 16.25 15.79 31.25
N TYR A 562 16.23 14.86 32.21
CA TYR A 562 16.80 13.52 32.05
C TYR A 562 15.75 12.55 31.52
N TYR A 563 16.16 11.60 30.68
CA TYR A 563 15.28 10.58 30.12
C TYR A 563 15.80 9.19 30.42
N PHE A 564 14.88 8.23 30.63
CA PHE A 564 15.23 6.90 31.11
C PHE A 564 14.52 5.77 30.38
N TRP A 565 15.23 4.65 30.19
CA TRP A 565 14.66 3.34 29.91
C TRP A 565 14.66 2.47 31.18
N LEU A 566 13.49 2.29 31.75
CA LEU A 566 13.28 1.47 32.96
C LEU A 566 12.69 0.11 32.59
N GLY A 567 13.10 -0.95 33.29
CA GLY A 567 12.57 -2.30 33.16
C GLY A 567 11.13 -2.40 33.66
N LYS A 568 10.29 -3.16 32.94
CA LYS A 568 8.91 -3.50 33.35
C LYS A 568 8.88 -4.77 34.22
N GLU A 569 10.01 -5.43 34.48
CA GLU A 569 10.01 -6.65 35.28
C GLU A 569 9.53 -6.41 36.73
N LYS A 570 8.84 -7.42 37.29
CA LYS A 570 8.26 -7.36 38.64
C LYS A 570 9.32 -7.09 39.73
N GLU A 571 10.56 -7.47 39.46
CA GLU A 571 11.73 -7.34 40.35
C GLU A 571 12.56 -6.07 40.07
N ALA A 572 12.19 -5.24 39.08
CA ALA A 572 13.02 -4.12 38.66
C ALA A 572 13.29 -3.09 39.78
N GLY A 573 12.51 -3.14 40.87
CA GLY A 573 12.71 -2.29 42.04
C GLY A 573 12.35 -0.83 41.78
N VAL A 574 12.51 -0.04 42.83
CA VAL A 574 12.16 1.39 42.87
C VAL A 574 13.21 2.19 42.10
N PHE A 575 12.78 3.18 41.31
CA PHE A 575 13.72 4.13 40.72
C PHE A 575 14.32 5.01 41.82
N SER A 576 15.64 5.19 41.84
CA SER A 576 16.30 6.08 42.79
C SER A 576 17.40 6.90 42.14
N MET A 577 17.70 8.05 42.75
CA MET A 577 18.78 8.93 42.34
C MET A 577 19.23 9.83 43.49
N ASN A 578 20.38 10.48 43.33
CA ASN A 578 20.79 11.58 44.19
C ASN A 578 20.88 12.88 43.41
N ALA A 579 20.45 13.99 44.01
CA ALA A 579 20.53 15.29 43.38
C ALA A 579 20.90 16.39 44.38
N THR A 580 21.41 17.50 43.87
CA THR A 580 21.81 18.67 44.68
C THR A 580 20.99 19.89 44.26
N PRO A 581 19.78 20.07 44.82
CA PRO A 581 18.88 21.16 44.44
C PRO A 581 19.52 22.53 44.67
N GLY A 582 19.56 23.36 43.63
CA GLY A 582 20.08 24.75 43.70
C GLY A 582 21.52 24.89 44.20
N GLY A 583 22.35 23.84 44.13
CA GLY A 583 23.70 23.85 44.69
C GLY A 583 23.78 23.71 46.22
N GLY A 584 22.66 23.37 46.88
CA GLY A 584 22.57 23.18 48.33
C GLY A 584 23.04 21.80 48.81
N THR A 585 22.35 21.24 49.81
CA THR A 585 22.68 19.93 50.37
C THR A 585 22.24 18.80 49.42
N LYS A 586 23.10 17.78 49.25
CA LYS A 586 22.78 16.56 48.50
C LYS A 586 21.57 15.86 49.13
N LYS A 587 20.58 15.54 48.30
CA LYS A 587 19.38 14.78 48.68
C LYS A 587 19.27 13.49 47.87
N TYR A 588 18.52 12.54 48.42
CA TYR A 588 18.31 11.22 47.85
C TYR A 588 16.83 11.04 47.56
N TYR A 589 16.51 10.68 46.32
CA TYR A 589 15.16 10.66 45.79
C TYR A 589 14.79 9.27 45.29
N TYR A 590 13.49 8.99 45.31
CA TYR A 590 12.91 7.81 44.71
C TYR A 590 11.59 8.10 44.01
N ALA A 591 11.22 7.27 43.05
CA ALA A 591 9.86 7.18 42.51
C ALA A 591 9.34 5.75 42.74
N ASP A 592 8.16 5.65 43.34
CA ASP A 592 7.49 4.37 43.57
C ASP A 592 7.25 3.60 42.26
N ASN A 593 7.17 2.28 42.38
CA ASN A 593 6.86 1.41 41.26
C ASN A 593 5.50 1.80 40.67
N LEU A 594 5.49 2.03 39.36
CA LEU A 594 4.28 2.34 38.63
C LEU A 594 3.42 1.08 38.53
N ALA A 595 2.15 1.19 38.95
CA ALA A 595 1.18 0.10 38.84
C ALA A 595 0.95 -0.34 37.37
N THR A 596 1.05 0.61 36.43
CA THR A 596 0.90 0.38 34.99
C THR A 596 1.98 1.13 34.20
N PRO A 597 3.15 0.52 33.96
CA PRO A 597 4.23 1.16 33.21
C PRO A 597 3.85 1.41 31.75
N ALA A 598 3.95 2.66 31.30
CA ALA A 598 3.68 3.10 29.94
C ALA A 598 4.76 4.09 29.46
N HIS A 599 4.90 4.27 28.15
CA HIS A 599 5.80 5.28 27.61
C HIS A 599 5.30 6.70 27.91
N ASN A 600 6.23 7.65 27.98
CA ASN A 600 5.97 9.08 28.20
C ASN A 600 5.51 9.46 29.61
N LEU A 601 5.96 8.72 30.62
CA LEU A 601 5.68 9.05 32.02
C LEU A 601 6.71 10.04 32.55
N THR A 602 6.25 11.01 33.36
CA THR A 602 7.13 11.88 34.14
C THR A 602 7.27 11.29 35.53
N LEU A 603 8.50 11.04 35.99
CA LEU A 603 8.75 10.49 37.31
C LEU A 603 8.44 11.51 38.40
N SER A 604 7.53 11.15 39.30
CA SER A 604 7.22 11.92 40.51
C SER A 604 8.14 11.48 41.64
N LEU A 605 9.10 12.32 42.00
CA LEU A 605 10.13 12.00 42.98
C LEU A 605 9.79 12.47 44.38
N THR A 606 10.05 11.61 45.36
CA THR A 606 9.98 11.89 46.80
C THR A 606 11.36 11.67 47.41
N SER A 607 11.73 12.43 48.44
CA SER A 607 13.00 12.19 49.13
C SER A 607 12.92 11.01 50.10
N TYR A 608 13.95 10.16 50.11
CA TYR A 608 14.17 9.23 51.20
C TYR A 608 14.37 10.00 52.51
N LYS A 609 13.96 9.37 53.61
CA LYS A 609 13.93 10.02 54.93
C LYS A 609 15.03 9.51 55.83
N ALA A 610 15.37 8.23 55.73
CA ALA A 610 16.39 7.62 56.57
C ALA A 610 17.44 6.87 55.75
N LEU A 611 18.62 6.74 56.34
CA LEU A 611 19.81 6.13 55.78
C LEU A 611 20.45 5.22 56.83
N ILE A 612 20.86 4.03 56.43
CA ILE A 612 21.77 3.18 57.22
C ILE A 612 23.04 2.98 56.40
N GLU A 613 24.18 3.29 56.98
CA GLU A 613 25.47 3.04 56.32
C GLU A 613 25.82 1.56 56.44
N ASN A 614 25.69 0.81 55.35
CA ASN A 614 26.12 -0.57 55.34
C ASN A 614 27.63 -0.65 55.12
N THR A 615 28.37 -0.79 56.23
CA THR A 615 29.84 -0.89 56.22
C THR A 615 30.36 -2.15 55.54
N SER A 616 29.55 -3.20 55.40
CA SER A 616 29.94 -4.48 54.81
C SER A 616 29.83 -4.54 53.28
N THR A 617 28.89 -3.81 52.68
CA THR A 617 28.69 -3.76 51.21
C THR A 617 29.20 -2.46 50.59
N GLY A 618 29.46 -1.43 51.40
CA GLY A 618 29.84 -0.09 50.94
C GLY A 618 28.69 0.70 50.30
N ASN A 619 27.49 0.11 50.18
CA ASN A 619 26.29 0.76 49.65
C ASN A 619 25.32 1.05 50.78
N PRO A 620 25.00 2.32 51.06
CA PRO A 620 24.11 2.64 52.17
C PRO A 620 22.65 2.29 51.81
N GLY A 621 21.89 1.81 52.81
CA GLY A 621 20.47 1.48 52.68
C GLY A 621 19.61 2.72 52.84
N TYR A 622 18.72 2.99 51.88
CA TYR A 622 17.84 4.15 51.87
C TYR A 622 16.39 3.75 52.18
N TYR A 623 15.75 4.48 53.09
CA TYR A 623 14.44 4.14 53.62
C TYR A 623 13.46 5.31 53.50
N LYS A 624 12.22 4.97 53.11
CA LYS A 624 11.14 5.94 52.84
C LYS A 624 10.61 6.56 54.12
N ASN A 625 10.70 5.84 55.23
CA ASN A 625 10.26 6.23 56.56
C ASN A 625 11.22 5.63 57.59
N LEU A 626 11.05 6.01 58.86
CA LEU A 626 11.95 5.58 59.93
C LEU A 626 11.61 4.17 60.41
N ALA A 627 10.33 3.80 60.46
CA ALA A 627 9.88 2.47 60.88
C ALA A 627 10.51 1.36 60.03
N ASP A 628 10.52 1.51 58.70
CA ASP A 628 11.14 0.56 57.77
C ASP A 628 12.66 0.52 57.94
N ALA A 629 13.31 1.66 58.22
CA ALA A 629 14.74 1.69 58.51
C ALA A 629 15.07 0.91 59.78
N PHE A 630 14.36 1.20 60.87
CA PHE A 630 14.53 0.52 62.15
C PHE A 630 14.18 -0.98 62.08
N ALA A 631 13.24 -1.38 61.22
CA ALA A 631 12.93 -2.78 60.99
C ALA A 631 14.06 -3.56 60.29
N GLN A 632 14.91 -2.88 59.51
CA GLN A 632 15.99 -3.50 58.73
C GLN A 632 17.39 -3.33 59.33
N ALA A 633 17.54 -2.42 60.28
CA ALA A 633 18.81 -2.16 60.94
C ALA A 633 19.26 -3.35 61.81
N VAL A 634 20.58 -3.53 61.92
CA VAL A 634 21.19 -4.49 62.85
C VAL A 634 21.81 -3.79 64.06
N ASP A 635 22.18 -4.57 65.07
CA ASP A 635 22.70 -4.05 66.35
C ASP A 635 23.92 -3.15 66.20
N GLY A 636 23.91 -2.04 66.93
CA GLY A 636 24.96 -1.03 66.90
C GLY A 636 24.93 -0.11 65.68
N GLU A 637 24.04 -0.33 64.70
CA GLU A 637 23.91 0.57 63.56
C GLU A 637 23.26 1.89 63.93
N THR A 638 23.64 2.93 63.16
CA THR A 638 23.05 4.26 63.26
C THR A 638 22.10 4.47 62.09
N VAL A 639 20.82 4.69 62.40
CA VAL A 639 19.82 5.17 61.46
C VAL A 639 19.93 6.68 61.40
N LYS A 640 20.37 7.22 60.26
CA LYS A 640 20.56 8.67 60.05
C LYS A 640 19.35 9.26 59.32
N LEU A 641 18.79 10.34 59.85
CA LEU A 641 17.80 11.16 59.15
C LEU A 641 18.51 11.95 58.03
N ILE A 642 18.00 11.91 56.80
CA ILE A 642 18.65 12.51 55.61
C ILE A 642 17.81 13.57 54.88
N ASP A 643 16.59 13.82 55.35
CA ASP A 643 15.79 14.98 54.96
C ASP A 643 14.82 15.34 56.08
N ASN A 644 14.24 16.53 56.04
CA ASN A 644 13.15 16.87 56.93
C ASN A 644 11.99 15.89 56.73
N TYR A 645 11.45 15.40 57.84
CA TYR A 645 10.44 14.37 57.85
C TYR A 645 9.30 14.74 58.81
N THR A 646 8.07 14.58 58.34
CA THR A 646 6.85 14.80 59.13
C THR A 646 6.16 13.45 59.25
N ALA A 647 6.30 12.83 60.42
CA ALA A 647 5.66 11.55 60.71
C ALA A 647 4.15 11.72 60.90
N SER A 648 3.37 10.73 60.44
CA SER A 648 1.91 10.72 60.54
C SER A 648 1.44 9.55 61.41
N SER A 649 1.63 9.67 62.73
CA SER A 649 1.36 8.63 63.72
C SER A 649 2.18 7.35 63.50
N GLU A 650 3.41 7.52 63.01
CA GLU A 650 4.32 6.41 62.74
C GLU A 650 4.85 5.79 64.04
N MET A 651 4.88 4.46 64.09
CA MET A 651 5.47 3.69 65.20
C MET A 651 6.86 3.22 64.81
N ILE A 652 7.88 3.85 65.37
CA ILE A 652 9.29 3.51 65.18
C ILE A 652 9.67 2.60 66.35
N ARG A 653 9.52 1.29 66.14
CA ARG A 653 9.75 0.27 67.16
C ARG A 653 10.99 -0.56 66.84
N LEU A 654 11.83 -0.77 67.85
CA LEU A 654 12.96 -1.72 67.72
C LEU A 654 12.44 -3.15 67.50
N PRO A 655 13.02 -3.94 66.56
CA PRO A 655 12.61 -5.32 66.31
C PRO A 655 12.64 -6.17 67.58
N GLU A 656 11.66 -7.07 67.73
CA GLU A 656 11.52 -7.91 68.92
C GLU A 656 12.71 -8.88 69.02
N GLY A 657 13.57 -8.69 70.03
CA GLY A 657 14.77 -9.49 70.27
C GLY A 657 16.13 -8.86 69.88
N SER A 658 16.21 -7.59 69.47
CA SER A 658 17.50 -6.91 69.18
C SER A 658 17.60 -5.52 69.83
N LYS A 659 18.51 -5.33 70.80
CA LYS A 659 19.88 -4.76 70.75
C LYS A 659 20.00 -3.23 70.51
N ASN A 660 21.10 -2.59 70.92
CA ASN A 660 21.19 -1.13 71.11
C ASN A 660 21.35 -0.37 69.79
N MET A 661 20.64 0.75 69.62
CA MET A 661 20.59 1.48 68.35
C MET A 661 20.67 3.00 68.51
N THR A 662 21.12 3.70 67.46
CA THR A 662 21.15 5.16 67.41
C THR A 662 20.28 5.72 66.28
N LEU A 663 19.38 6.65 66.59
CA LEU A 663 18.74 7.57 65.65
C LEU A 663 19.54 8.87 65.61
N ASP A 664 20.31 9.11 64.56
CA ASP A 664 20.99 10.39 64.35
C ASP A 664 20.12 11.32 63.50
N LEU A 665 19.60 12.39 64.09
CA LEU A 665 18.79 13.39 63.38
C LEU A 665 19.62 14.27 62.42
N GLN A 666 20.94 14.15 62.46
CA GLN A 666 21.89 14.98 61.73
C GLN A 666 21.61 16.47 61.94
N SER A 667 21.15 17.21 60.92
CA SER A 667 20.72 18.61 61.01
C SER A 667 19.23 18.79 60.66
N TYR A 668 18.50 17.69 60.51
CA TYR A 668 17.13 17.68 60.01
C TYR A 668 16.11 17.68 61.15
N SER A 669 14.88 18.09 60.82
CA SER A 669 13.76 18.09 61.76
C SER A 669 12.86 16.87 61.53
N LEU A 670 12.61 16.12 62.60
CA LEU A 670 11.61 15.07 62.68
C LEU A 670 10.36 15.60 63.40
N SER A 671 9.38 16.00 62.61
CA SER A 671 8.13 16.65 63.02
C SER A 671 6.93 15.69 63.00
N GLY A 672 5.76 16.17 63.41
CA GLY A 672 4.52 15.37 63.43
C GLY A 672 4.41 14.40 64.61
N ASP A 673 3.28 13.68 64.65
CA ASP A 673 2.97 12.71 65.70
C ASP A 673 3.70 11.40 65.43
N LYS A 674 4.43 10.88 66.43
CA LYS A 674 5.26 9.67 66.31
C LYS A 674 5.44 8.97 67.65
N THR A 675 5.74 7.69 67.59
CA THR A 675 6.13 6.89 68.76
C THR A 675 7.54 6.35 68.54
N LEU A 676 8.43 6.59 69.50
CA LEU A 676 9.74 5.94 69.59
C LEU A 676 9.63 4.85 70.66
N ASP A 677 9.57 3.59 70.23
CA ASP A 677 9.44 2.42 71.10
C ASP A 677 10.76 1.65 71.10
N ALA A 678 11.53 1.81 72.16
CA ALA A 678 12.76 1.06 72.37
C ALA A 678 12.50 -0.42 72.73
N GLY A 679 11.23 -0.83 72.86
CA GLY A 679 10.87 -2.17 73.31
C GLY A 679 11.52 -2.47 74.68
N ASN A 680 12.24 -3.59 74.75
CA ASN A 680 12.99 -3.99 75.94
C ASN A 680 14.50 -3.62 75.90
N HIS A 681 14.92 -2.68 75.04
CA HIS A 681 16.33 -2.34 74.79
C HIS A 681 16.59 -0.81 74.79
N TRP A 682 17.81 -0.37 74.40
CA TRP A 682 18.22 1.05 74.39
C TRP A 682 18.15 1.68 73.00
N LEU A 683 17.46 2.81 72.91
CA LEU A 683 17.46 3.69 71.74
C LEU A 683 18.10 5.04 72.11
N THR A 684 19.21 5.39 71.45
CA THR A 684 19.84 6.71 71.57
C THR A 684 19.36 7.61 70.44
N VAL A 685 18.89 8.82 70.75
CA VAL A 685 18.58 9.86 69.75
C VAL A 685 19.65 10.93 69.83
N ALA A 686 20.39 11.15 68.75
CA ALA A 686 21.55 12.04 68.69
C ALA A 686 21.46 13.02 67.50
N GLY A 687 22.49 13.86 67.37
CA GLY A 687 22.64 14.81 66.26
C GLY A 687 22.19 16.24 66.61
N SER A 688 22.51 17.18 65.71
CA SER A 688 22.14 18.61 65.81
C SER A 688 20.72 18.94 65.32
N GLY A 689 19.94 17.92 64.94
CA GLY A 689 18.59 18.04 64.43
C GLY A 689 17.55 18.33 65.51
N LYS A 690 16.27 18.33 65.14
CA LYS A 690 15.18 18.67 66.07
C LYS A 690 14.07 17.63 66.06
N LEU A 691 13.62 17.22 67.25
CA LEU A 691 12.31 16.57 67.44
C LEU A 691 11.25 17.65 67.59
N GLN A 692 10.22 17.62 66.75
CA GLN A 692 9.11 18.57 66.76
C GLN A 692 7.77 17.83 66.70
N GLY A 693 6.68 18.43 67.18
CA GLY A 693 5.38 17.76 67.29
C GLY A 693 5.31 16.76 68.45
N ASN A 694 4.19 16.04 68.58
CA ASN A 694 4.02 15.09 69.68
C ASN A 694 4.91 13.86 69.48
N THR A 695 5.71 13.53 70.49
CA THR A 695 6.59 12.37 70.48
C THR A 695 6.28 11.51 71.69
N THR A 696 5.71 10.34 71.47
CA THR A 696 5.47 9.35 72.52
C THR A 696 6.71 8.49 72.66
N LEU A 697 7.24 8.35 73.89
CA LEU A 697 8.38 7.48 74.18
C LEU A 697 7.88 6.22 74.89
N ALA A 698 8.32 5.05 74.45
CA ALA A 698 8.08 3.78 75.12
C ALA A 698 9.41 3.01 75.27
N GLY A 699 9.65 2.43 76.44
CA GLY A 699 10.92 1.76 76.76
C GLY A 699 12.06 2.71 77.19
N LEU A 700 13.31 2.26 77.11
CA LEU A 700 14.50 3.01 77.49
C LEU A 700 15.05 3.85 76.32
N VAL A 701 14.56 5.08 76.18
CA VAL A 701 15.02 6.05 75.18
C VAL A 701 15.92 7.10 75.83
N TYR A 702 17.13 7.27 75.31
CA TYR A 702 18.08 8.30 75.73
C TYR A 702 18.22 9.36 74.63
N THR A 703 18.32 10.64 74.98
CA THR A 703 18.42 11.74 74.02
C THR A 703 19.65 12.60 74.29
N GLU A 704 20.55 12.71 73.31
CA GLU A 704 21.73 13.58 73.29
C GLU A 704 21.50 14.78 72.36
N LEU A 705 20.33 15.42 72.47
CA LEU A 705 19.98 16.59 71.66
C LEU A 705 20.32 17.88 72.42
N ASP A 706 20.87 18.86 71.71
CA ASP A 706 21.26 20.14 72.28
C ASP A 706 20.00 20.88 72.79
N ALA A 707 20.00 21.30 74.05
CA ALA A 707 18.80 21.72 74.78
C ALA A 707 18.32 23.14 74.38
N GLY A 708 17.75 23.27 73.18
CA GLY A 708 16.98 24.45 72.77
C GLY A 708 15.55 24.43 73.31
N ILE A 709 15.38 24.81 74.58
CA ILE A 709 14.12 25.16 75.28
C ILE A 709 12.93 24.21 75.03
N TRP A 710 12.81 23.20 75.89
CA TRP A 710 11.56 22.46 76.09
C TRP A 710 10.56 23.37 76.84
N LYS A 711 9.43 23.72 76.22
CA LYS A 711 8.26 24.19 76.99
C LYS A 711 7.46 22.97 77.41
N ARG A 712 7.28 22.83 78.73
CA ARG A 712 6.40 21.84 79.36
C ARG A 712 4.98 21.95 78.86
#